data_AF-A0A962PUH4-F1
#
_entry.id   AF-A0A962PUH4-F1
#
_cell.length_a   1.000
_cell.length_b   1.000
_cell.length_c   1.000
_cell.angle_alpha   90.00
_cell.angle_beta   90.00
_cell.angle_gamma   90.00
#
_symmetry.space_group_name_H-M   'P 1'
#
loop_
_entity.id
_entity.type
_entity.pdbx_description
1 polymer ?
#
loop_
_entity_poly.entity_id
_entity_poly.type
_entity_poly.pdbx_seq_one_letter_code
_entity_poly.pdbx_strand_id
1 'polypeptide(L)'
;MTRIVRLGNWVWHPDTLELHNGAHTATLEPRVARLLEFLIEHQGELLSHDRLIEIVWDGRVVSNEAVRHAVFSLRQVLAAGGSESCIRTVHKKGYIATLPMPQATDQASNSDRSSTPEVSTAPLESIPSSTPPAPVPVSTGYFSGSTGRPLVLGIIAVAVLIALLWLQFGTSTEHESAVSQAQAPATLPVTIAVLPFANASAWDAGQFLADGLTDELLATFERNYHLRVTARSSAFQFRGQQIDARELGRRLGVSFLLEGSVSDGANELRVRPRLVDTRSGEELWAATYESSMPDWFALQQKVVEAVADAVQSRIHEEAKAIAIPPKVANEEAQLELLRARQLLITRSVADAEQAIEHLQRALTLDPNYALAYARLADAILIQAESTTGIHAARPAVAPLLEKALALDPALGEAYALRSRLTDDPAAAERDLRHSLELNPSYARGYEMLANLQFASPDTMDIAMDTIDTAIALDPLTPGNFHAKATFMMMRGNYPEAIKLDSRALELNPEFRAALVLLGFMNGVEGNFASAVYYTERAMSLDPRALKLRDLLMGAYLSVDDLDSVRAINEPPTPFGQLALLWTEGEIAQAADLIYSGAYGSPEKMFPEVSSLGLVSQIVLQQALADRDYTRALALLSVVFPFTDDLPPDVIGLRLGDYANLKQLLDASGDTEKASRLQERMEALMGQLELRFPRHAIIHDQVRAILLAHAGREADACASLERAFSPAPRPFWRVLLGNPAFNNMRSAPCFLTLRARVEVHVAAEREAIEVMRRAGKIPERAGTQRKREDAAPS
;
A
#
# COMPACT_ATOMS: atom_id res chain seq x y z
N MET A 1 43.61 -14.14 17.07
CA MET A 1 44.27 -12.82 17.02
C MET A 1 43.17 -11.80 16.75
N THR A 2 42.96 -10.85 17.66
CA THR A 2 41.92 -9.81 17.56
C THR A 2 42.20 -8.90 16.35
N ARG A 3 41.25 -8.74 15.42
CA ARG A 3 41.44 -7.94 14.19
C ARG A 3 41.30 -6.44 14.52
N ILE A 4 42.35 -5.78 14.97
CA ILE A 4 42.29 -4.35 15.33
C ILE A 4 42.57 -3.47 14.09
N VAL A 5 41.71 -2.51 13.79
CA VAL A 5 41.88 -1.57 12.66
C VAL A 5 42.04 -0.14 13.18
N ARG A 6 43.06 0.59 12.72
CA ARG A 6 43.27 2.01 13.07
C ARG A 6 42.71 2.92 11.98
N LEU A 7 41.96 3.95 12.40
CA LEU A 7 41.27 4.94 11.59
C LEU A 7 41.66 6.34 12.10
N GLY A 8 42.85 6.80 11.74
CA GLY A 8 43.46 8.02 12.29
C GLY A 8 43.66 7.91 13.80
N ASN A 9 42.93 8.72 14.56
CA ASN A 9 42.95 8.71 16.02
C ASN A 9 42.03 7.63 16.63
N TRP A 10 41.16 7.00 15.84
CA TRP A 10 40.24 5.95 16.29
C TRP A 10 40.85 4.55 16.13
N VAL A 11 40.51 3.65 17.03
CA VAL A 11 40.86 2.22 17.01
C VAL A 11 39.55 1.41 17.04
N TRP A 12 39.31 0.63 15.99
CA TRP A 12 38.14 -0.24 15.81
C TRP A 12 38.44 -1.67 16.26
N HIS A 13 37.53 -2.20 17.08
CA HIS A 13 37.53 -3.58 17.58
C HIS A 13 36.26 -4.31 17.07
N PRO A 14 36.33 -5.01 15.92
CA PRO A 14 35.22 -5.80 15.35
C PRO A 14 34.60 -6.75 16.37
N ASP A 15 35.43 -7.43 17.16
CA ASP A 15 35.03 -8.50 18.07
C ASP A 15 34.19 -8.00 19.26
N THR A 16 34.31 -6.70 19.62
CA THR A 16 33.51 -6.06 20.71
C THR A 16 32.54 -5.00 20.20
N LEU A 17 32.60 -4.66 18.91
CA LEU A 17 31.89 -3.55 18.26
C LEU A 17 32.24 -2.16 18.84
N GLU A 18 33.45 -1.98 19.35
CA GLU A 18 33.89 -0.75 20.02
C GLU A 18 34.88 0.08 19.21
N LEU A 19 34.72 1.41 19.29
CA LEU A 19 35.60 2.40 18.70
C LEU A 19 36.19 3.28 19.81
N HIS A 20 37.53 3.34 19.93
CA HIS A 20 38.23 4.11 20.98
C HIS A 20 39.16 5.18 20.39
N ASN A 21 39.21 6.38 20.96
CA ASN A 21 40.19 7.43 20.59
C ASN A 21 41.03 7.97 21.77
N GLY A 22 41.21 7.16 22.82
CA GLY A 22 41.97 7.53 24.02
C GLY A 22 41.25 8.50 24.97
N ALA A 23 40.33 9.33 24.47
CA ALA A 23 39.46 10.19 25.28
C ALA A 23 37.99 9.73 25.30
N HIS A 24 37.55 9.04 24.25
CA HIS A 24 36.17 8.55 24.08
C HIS A 24 36.18 7.07 23.68
N THR A 25 35.17 6.34 24.16
CA THR A 25 34.81 4.99 23.73
C THR A 25 33.36 5.01 23.27
N ALA A 26 33.07 4.47 22.09
CA ALA A 26 31.74 4.37 21.54
C ALA A 26 31.49 2.94 21.05
N THR A 27 30.47 2.27 21.59
CA THR A 27 29.98 0.99 21.08
C THR A 27 29.04 1.26 19.90
N LEU A 28 29.30 0.66 18.75
CA LEU A 28 28.45 0.79 17.56
C LEU A 28 27.34 -0.26 17.57
N GLU A 29 26.15 0.11 17.09
CA GLU A 29 25.12 -0.87 16.75
C GLU A 29 25.66 -1.85 15.69
N PRO A 30 25.31 -3.15 15.72
CA PRO A 30 25.86 -4.15 14.79
C PRO A 30 25.72 -3.80 13.29
N ARG A 31 24.68 -3.03 12.92
CA ARG A 31 24.48 -2.56 11.53
C ARG A 31 25.38 -1.38 11.18
N VAL A 32 25.62 -0.47 12.12
CA VAL A 32 26.53 0.67 11.96
C VAL A 32 27.99 0.20 11.93
N ALA A 33 28.30 -0.86 12.70
CA ALA A 33 29.57 -1.58 12.64
C ALA A 33 29.79 -2.25 11.27
N ARG A 34 28.83 -3.05 10.76
CA ARG A 34 28.92 -3.67 9.43
C ARG A 34 29.01 -2.64 8.30
N LEU A 35 28.35 -1.49 8.44
CA LEU A 35 28.52 -0.34 7.55
C LEU A 35 29.96 0.19 7.61
N LEU A 36 30.51 0.43 8.79
CA LEU A 36 31.89 0.91 8.95
C LEU A 36 32.90 -0.04 8.30
N GLU A 37 32.78 -1.35 8.50
CA GLU A 37 33.68 -2.33 7.89
C GLU A 37 33.61 -2.32 6.36
N PHE A 38 32.39 -2.26 5.80
CA PHE A 38 32.19 -2.17 4.36
C PHE A 38 32.80 -0.88 3.77
N LEU A 39 32.69 0.25 4.48
CA LEU A 39 33.31 1.53 4.10
C LEU A 39 34.84 1.53 4.26
N ILE A 40 35.40 0.72 5.17
CA ILE A 40 36.85 0.52 5.30
C ILE A 40 37.41 -0.22 4.09
N GLU A 41 36.67 -1.21 3.56
CA GLU A 41 37.09 -2.02 2.43
C GLU A 41 36.92 -1.31 1.07
N HIS A 42 36.00 -0.33 0.95
CA HIS A 42 35.67 0.37 -0.29
C HIS A 42 36.00 1.88 -0.24
N GLN A 43 37.23 2.23 0.18
CA GLN A 43 37.69 3.63 0.25
C GLN A 43 37.67 4.32 -1.11
N GLY A 44 37.10 5.53 -1.17
CA GLY A 44 37.07 6.37 -2.37
C GLY A 44 36.02 5.99 -3.42
N GLU A 45 35.35 4.85 -3.28
CA GLU A 45 34.32 4.40 -4.22
C GLU A 45 32.95 5.06 -4.00
N LEU A 46 32.17 5.19 -5.06
CA LEU A 46 30.78 5.68 -4.99
C LEU A 46 29.83 4.51 -4.72
N LEU A 47 29.43 4.36 -3.46
CA LEU A 47 28.53 3.32 -3.01
C LEU A 47 27.08 3.81 -3.11
N SER A 48 26.28 3.18 -3.97
CA SER A 48 24.86 3.50 -4.13
C SER A 48 24.03 3.09 -2.91
N HIS A 49 22.84 3.67 -2.76
CA HIS A 49 21.93 3.30 -1.67
C HIS A 49 21.56 1.82 -1.76
N ASP A 50 21.20 1.33 -2.95
CA ASP A 50 20.82 -0.06 -3.19
C ASP A 50 21.96 -1.04 -2.85
N ARG A 51 23.21 -0.69 -3.19
CA ARG A 51 24.38 -1.53 -2.89
C ARG A 51 24.70 -1.56 -1.38
N LEU A 52 24.51 -0.45 -0.68
CA LEU A 52 24.62 -0.42 0.78
C LEU A 52 23.51 -1.25 1.45
N ILE A 53 22.28 -1.16 0.94
CA ILE A 53 21.13 -1.98 1.39
C ILE A 53 21.43 -3.46 1.22
N GLU A 54 21.86 -3.88 0.03
CA GLU A 54 22.18 -5.27 -0.31
C GLU A 54 23.20 -5.89 0.67
N ILE A 55 24.32 -5.21 0.94
CA ILE A 55 25.43 -5.78 1.71
C ILE A 55 25.31 -5.59 3.23
N VAL A 56 24.85 -4.42 3.70
CA VAL A 56 24.77 -4.11 5.13
C VAL A 56 23.48 -4.65 5.76
N TRP A 57 22.38 -4.73 5.00
CA TRP A 57 21.11 -5.31 5.45
C TRP A 57 20.83 -6.71 4.91
N ASP A 58 21.81 -7.37 4.29
CA ASP A 58 21.77 -8.80 3.92
C ASP A 58 20.59 -9.12 2.97
N GLY A 59 20.46 -8.32 1.91
CA GLY A 59 19.38 -8.39 0.93
C GLY A 59 18.00 -7.95 1.41
N ARG A 60 17.84 -7.53 2.68
CA ARG A 60 16.55 -7.07 3.21
C ARG A 60 16.20 -5.68 2.68
N VAL A 61 14.99 -5.52 2.16
CA VAL A 61 14.47 -4.23 1.70
C VAL A 61 14.28 -3.29 2.90
N VAL A 62 15.11 -2.24 2.97
CA VAL A 62 14.94 -1.13 3.93
C VAL A 62 14.81 0.19 3.19
N SER A 63 14.21 1.19 3.83
CA SER A 63 14.09 2.51 3.22
C SER A 63 15.46 3.20 3.10
N ASN A 64 15.59 4.10 2.12
CA ASN A 64 16.75 4.98 2.00
C ASN A 64 16.99 5.83 3.27
N GLU A 65 15.98 6.00 4.12
CA GLU A 65 16.10 6.67 5.41
C GLU A 65 16.86 5.83 6.44
N ALA A 66 16.75 4.50 6.42
CA ALA A 66 17.57 3.64 7.27
C ALA A 66 19.07 3.72 6.92
N VAL A 67 19.40 3.84 5.62
CA VAL A 67 20.77 4.07 5.15
C VAL A 67 21.28 5.43 5.60
N ARG A 68 20.47 6.49 5.43
CA ARG A 68 20.80 7.84 5.89
C ARG A 68 21.03 7.89 7.39
N HIS A 69 20.17 7.24 8.18
CA HIS A 69 20.30 7.17 9.63
C HIS A 69 21.59 6.45 10.05
N ALA A 70 21.89 5.28 9.47
CA ALA A 70 23.13 4.55 9.77
C ALA A 70 24.40 5.35 9.41
N VAL A 71 24.42 6.03 8.26
CA VAL A 71 25.50 6.94 7.86
C VAL A 71 25.58 8.16 8.78
N PHE A 72 24.44 8.69 9.25
CA PHE A 72 24.39 9.83 10.16
C PHE A 72 24.93 9.46 11.56
N SER A 73 24.50 8.33 12.13
CA SER A 73 25.04 7.82 13.40
C SER A 73 26.54 7.58 13.30
N LEU A 74 27.03 6.97 12.21
CA LEU A 74 28.46 6.75 12.01
C LEU A 74 29.25 8.07 11.90
N ARG A 75 28.70 9.08 11.20
CA ARG A 75 29.29 10.42 11.13
C ARG A 75 29.36 11.10 12.49
N GLN A 76 28.32 11.01 13.33
CA GLN A 76 28.33 11.60 14.67
C GLN A 76 29.45 10.99 15.54
N VAL A 77 29.58 9.66 15.53
CA VAL A 77 30.64 8.97 16.29
C VAL A 77 32.02 9.38 15.79
N LEU A 78 32.27 9.36 14.47
CA LEU A 78 33.58 9.72 13.92
C LEU A 78 33.94 11.20 14.14
N ALA A 79 32.97 12.11 14.03
CA ALA A 79 33.16 13.55 14.24
C ALA A 79 33.57 13.89 15.68
N ALA A 80 33.07 13.15 16.68
CA ALA A 80 33.47 13.31 18.09
C ALA A 80 34.97 13.07 18.35
N GLY A 81 35.71 12.48 17.40
CA GLY A 81 37.16 12.32 17.44
C GLY A 81 37.94 13.30 16.57
N GLY A 82 37.33 14.41 16.15
CA GLY A 82 37.99 15.45 15.33
C GLY A 82 38.17 15.09 13.85
N SER A 83 37.44 14.09 13.35
CA SER A 83 37.51 13.64 11.96
C SER A 83 36.38 14.27 11.12
N GLU A 84 36.57 15.51 10.65
CA GLU A 84 35.59 16.14 9.77
C GLU A 84 35.60 15.53 8.35
N SER A 85 34.41 15.28 7.81
CA SER A 85 34.16 14.93 6.40
C SER A 85 34.65 13.56 5.87
N CYS A 86 34.89 12.56 6.73
CA CYS A 86 35.31 11.23 6.26
C CYS A 86 34.28 10.42 5.46
N ILE A 87 33.00 10.84 5.41
CA ILE A 87 31.96 10.23 4.57
C ILE A 87 31.19 11.34 3.87
N ARG A 88 31.30 11.46 2.55
CA ARG A 88 30.68 12.50 1.73
C ARG A 88 29.41 11.99 1.04
N THR A 89 28.33 12.77 1.09
CA THR A 89 27.10 12.47 0.33
C THR A 89 27.24 12.93 -1.12
N VAL A 90 26.81 12.11 -2.08
CA VAL A 90 26.63 12.50 -3.48
C VAL A 90 25.13 12.49 -3.79
N HIS A 91 24.55 13.68 -3.98
CA HIS A 91 23.09 13.85 -4.15
C HIS A 91 22.52 12.91 -5.22
N LYS A 92 21.42 12.23 -4.87
CA LYS A 92 20.70 11.24 -5.69
C LYS A 92 21.54 10.03 -6.16
N LYS A 93 22.80 9.87 -5.75
CA LYS A 93 23.66 8.76 -6.19
C LYS A 93 24.14 7.84 -5.06
N GLY A 94 24.55 8.38 -3.91
CA GLY A 94 25.07 7.54 -2.82
C GLY A 94 26.08 8.26 -1.91
N TYR A 95 27.05 7.50 -1.41
CA TYR A 95 28.08 7.97 -0.49
C TYR A 95 29.48 7.58 -0.96
N ILE A 96 30.48 8.39 -0.59
CA ILE A 96 31.91 8.08 -0.78
C ILE A 96 32.58 8.21 0.59
N ALA A 97 33.27 7.17 1.04
CA ALA A 97 34.08 7.20 2.25
C ALA A 97 35.55 7.53 1.94
N THR A 98 36.19 8.25 2.86
CA THR A 98 37.63 8.56 2.84
C THR A 98 38.06 8.67 4.30
N LEU A 99 38.22 7.51 4.93
CA LEU A 99 38.69 7.41 6.32
C LEU A 99 40.22 7.54 6.34
N PRO A 100 40.81 8.21 7.35
CA PRO A 100 42.26 8.35 7.47
C PRO A 100 42.91 7.01 7.84
N MET A 101 43.27 6.21 6.85
CA MET A 101 44.05 4.98 7.07
C MET A 101 45.53 5.32 7.37
N PRO A 102 46.21 4.59 8.26
CA PRO A 102 47.66 4.69 8.39
C PRO A 102 48.33 4.38 7.05
N GLN A 103 49.19 5.28 6.56
CA GLN A 103 50.07 4.92 5.45
C GLN A 103 50.99 3.79 5.90
N ALA A 104 51.21 2.80 5.02
CA ALA A 104 52.14 1.70 5.24
C ALA A 104 53.59 2.25 5.22
N THR A 105 54.00 2.83 6.34
CA THR A 105 55.36 3.30 6.58
C THR A 105 56.14 2.16 7.23
N ASP A 106 57.36 1.93 6.77
CA ASP A 106 58.24 0.87 7.25
C ASP A 106 58.33 0.80 8.78
N GLN A 107 57.99 -0.36 9.34
CA GLN A 107 58.50 -0.82 10.64
C GLN A 107 58.91 -2.29 10.56
N ALA A 108 60.00 -2.55 9.85
CA ALA A 108 60.91 -3.59 10.29
C ALA A 108 61.63 -3.09 11.56
N SER A 109 61.51 -3.85 12.64
CA SER A 109 62.45 -3.89 13.78
C SER A 109 62.93 -2.57 14.40
N ASN A 110 62.47 -2.29 15.63
CA ASN A 110 63.41 -2.50 16.73
C ASN A 110 62.73 -2.87 18.05
N SER A 111 63.23 -3.93 18.68
CA SER A 111 62.85 -4.41 20.00
C SER A 111 63.60 -3.65 21.09
N ASP A 112 62.95 -3.37 22.23
CA ASP A 112 63.67 -2.99 23.44
C ASP A 112 63.64 -4.13 24.48
N ARG A 113 64.81 -4.77 24.61
CA ARG A 113 65.36 -5.44 25.80
C ARG A 113 64.51 -6.46 26.56
N SER A 114 64.93 -7.71 26.43
CA SER A 114 65.23 -8.54 27.61
C SER A 114 66.73 -8.83 27.67
N SER A 115 67.22 -9.11 28.87
CA SER A 115 68.64 -9.26 29.22
C SER A 115 69.33 -10.50 28.62
N THR A 116 70.57 -10.28 28.18
CA THR A 116 71.79 -11.13 28.10
C THR A 116 71.81 -12.52 28.79
N PRO A 117 72.74 -13.45 28.42
CA PRO A 117 73.91 -13.34 27.51
C PRO A 117 73.92 -14.46 26.40
N GLU A 118 74.92 -14.77 25.54
CA GLU A 118 76.39 -14.75 25.56
C GLU A 118 77.06 -14.68 24.15
N VAL A 119 78.24 -14.03 24.07
CA VAL A 119 79.49 -14.41 23.35
C VAL A 119 79.66 -14.38 21.80
N SER A 120 80.76 -13.70 21.40
CA SER A 120 81.65 -13.85 20.20
C SER A 120 81.43 -13.17 18.83
N THR A 121 82.22 -12.10 18.64
CA THR A 121 83.15 -11.80 17.51
C THR A 121 82.68 -11.61 16.04
N ALA A 122 82.57 -10.33 15.68
CA ALA A 122 83.01 -9.58 14.48
C ALA A 122 84.13 -10.17 13.53
N PRO A 123 84.48 -9.55 12.37
CA PRO A 123 83.69 -8.71 11.42
C PRO A 123 84.03 -8.81 9.88
N LEU A 124 83.22 -8.11 9.05
CA LEU A 124 83.54 -7.35 7.81
C LEU A 124 84.14 -8.01 6.53
N GLU A 125 83.33 -8.02 5.45
CA GLU A 125 83.58 -7.54 4.06
C GLU A 125 82.27 -7.75 3.21
N SER A 126 81.96 -7.15 2.05
CA SER A 126 82.43 -5.94 1.32
C SER A 126 81.42 -5.54 0.19
N ILE A 127 81.77 -4.54 -0.64
CA ILE A 127 81.10 -4.08 -1.90
C ILE A 127 82.23 -3.88 -2.98
N PRO A 128 82.04 -3.67 -4.32
CA PRO A 128 80.91 -2.98 -5.01
C PRO A 128 80.52 -3.41 -6.46
N SER A 129 79.58 -2.65 -7.07
CA SER A 129 79.41 -2.39 -8.53
C SER A 129 78.81 -3.51 -9.43
N SER A 130 78.04 -3.27 -10.51
CA SER A 130 77.64 -2.04 -11.25
C SER A 130 76.39 -2.24 -12.16
N THR A 131 75.60 -1.16 -12.36
CA THR A 131 74.90 -0.66 -13.61
C THR A 131 74.03 -1.60 -14.51
N PRO A 132 72.85 -1.13 -15.03
CA PRO A 132 71.83 -2.00 -15.68
C PRO A 132 71.74 -1.89 -17.22
N PRO A 133 70.83 -2.67 -17.86
CA PRO A 133 70.13 -2.23 -19.08
C PRO A 133 68.59 -2.45 -19.09
N ALA A 134 67.93 -1.93 -20.13
CA ALA A 134 66.48 -1.77 -20.31
C ALA A 134 65.84 -2.83 -21.28
N PRO A 135 64.50 -2.84 -21.53
CA PRO A 135 63.75 -4.06 -21.93
C PRO A 135 63.21 -4.10 -23.39
N VAL A 136 62.88 -5.31 -23.89
CA VAL A 136 61.94 -5.63 -25.01
C VAL A 136 61.68 -7.18 -25.05
N PRO A 137 60.75 -7.76 -25.86
CA PRO A 137 59.28 -7.71 -25.75
C PRO A 137 58.66 -9.14 -25.76
N VAL A 138 57.33 -9.28 -25.88
CA VAL A 138 56.64 -10.59 -26.08
C VAL A 138 55.86 -10.62 -27.39
N SER A 139 55.99 -11.70 -28.17
CA SER A 139 55.43 -11.88 -29.51
C SER A 139 54.26 -12.87 -29.60
N THR A 140 53.46 -12.70 -30.65
CA THR A 140 52.27 -13.46 -31.03
C THR A 140 52.53 -14.91 -31.49
N GLY A 141 51.48 -15.75 -31.47
CA GLY A 141 51.43 -17.08 -32.11
C GLY A 141 50.07 -17.34 -32.75
N TYR A 142 50.06 -17.87 -33.99
CA TYR A 142 48.90 -18.07 -34.86
C TYR A 142 48.31 -19.49 -34.80
N PHE A 143 47.05 -19.65 -35.26
CA PHE A 143 46.62 -20.86 -35.98
C PHE A 143 45.68 -20.52 -37.15
N SER A 144 45.72 -21.37 -38.18
CA SER A 144 45.01 -21.30 -39.48
C SER A 144 44.63 -22.74 -39.88
N GLY A 145 43.57 -23.06 -40.64
CA GLY A 145 42.52 -22.25 -41.27
C GLY A 145 41.64 -23.09 -42.23
N SER A 146 40.69 -22.47 -42.95
CA SER A 146 39.86 -23.02 -44.07
C SER A 146 38.90 -24.21 -43.76
N THR A 147 37.70 -24.38 -44.34
CA THR A 147 36.95 -23.66 -45.39
C THR A 147 35.43 -23.95 -45.26
N GLY A 148 34.55 -23.02 -45.62
CA GLY A 148 33.09 -23.29 -45.72
C GLY A 148 32.25 -22.04 -46.00
N ARG A 149 31.92 -21.75 -47.27
CA ARG A 149 31.38 -20.44 -47.71
C ARG A 149 29.85 -20.32 -47.97
N PRO A 150 28.91 -21.08 -47.37
CA PRO A 150 27.48 -20.76 -47.51
C PRO A 150 26.94 -19.76 -46.47
N LEU A 151 27.55 -19.64 -45.27
CA LEU A 151 26.94 -18.89 -44.15
C LEU A 151 26.86 -17.37 -44.38
N VAL A 152 27.87 -16.78 -45.03
CA VAL A 152 27.96 -15.31 -45.24
C VAL A 152 26.91 -14.81 -46.23
N LEU A 153 26.56 -15.61 -47.26
CA LEU A 153 25.51 -15.27 -48.20
C LEU A 153 24.11 -15.29 -47.55
N GLY A 154 23.88 -16.20 -46.60
CA GLY A 154 22.64 -16.23 -45.82
C GLY A 154 22.44 -14.98 -44.96
N ILE A 155 23.50 -14.52 -44.28
CA ILE A 155 23.46 -13.31 -43.45
C ILE A 155 23.19 -12.06 -44.31
N ILE A 156 23.82 -11.95 -45.48
CA ILE A 156 23.56 -10.83 -46.41
C ILE A 156 22.13 -10.90 -46.95
N ALA A 157 21.62 -12.08 -47.31
CA ALA A 157 20.23 -12.24 -47.77
C ALA A 157 19.22 -11.83 -46.70
N VAL A 158 19.43 -12.20 -45.43
CA VAL A 158 18.57 -11.80 -44.30
C VAL A 158 18.65 -10.29 -44.05
N ALA A 159 19.85 -9.70 -44.08
CA ALA A 159 20.02 -8.25 -43.90
C ALA A 159 19.33 -7.45 -45.03
N VAL A 160 19.42 -7.92 -46.29
CA VAL A 160 18.72 -7.33 -47.43
C VAL A 160 17.21 -7.53 -47.32
N LEU A 161 16.74 -8.68 -46.84
CA LEU A 161 15.31 -8.91 -46.61
C LEU A 161 14.74 -7.98 -45.52
N ILE A 162 15.48 -7.79 -44.42
CA ILE A 162 15.11 -6.85 -43.35
C ILE A 162 15.10 -5.41 -43.88
N ALA A 163 16.10 -5.01 -44.67
CA ALA A 163 16.15 -3.68 -45.27
C ALA A 163 15.00 -3.45 -46.28
N LEU A 164 14.64 -4.46 -47.08
CA LEU A 164 13.51 -4.41 -48.01
C LEU A 164 12.16 -4.37 -47.28
N LEU A 165 12.01 -5.09 -46.16
CA LEU A 165 10.84 -4.98 -45.29
C LEU A 165 10.75 -3.60 -44.63
N TRP A 166 11.87 -3.03 -44.18
CA TRP A 166 11.92 -1.63 -43.71
C TRP A 166 11.55 -0.64 -44.81
N LEU A 167 11.91 -0.90 -46.07
CA LEU A 167 11.54 -0.06 -47.22
C LEU A 167 10.08 -0.26 -47.69
N GLN A 168 9.47 -1.42 -47.45
CA GLN A 168 8.07 -1.70 -47.79
C GLN A 168 7.07 -1.32 -46.69
N PHE A 169 7.48 -1.32 -45.42
CA PHE A 169 6.61 -1.05 -44.27
C PHE A 169 7.01 0.20 -43.45
N GLY A 170 8.17 0.81 -43.70
CA GLY A 170 8.68 1.95 -42.94
C GLY A 170 8.22 3.33 -43.42
N THR A 171 7.27 3.45 -44.35
CA THR A 171 6.84 4.74 -44.90
C THR A 171 5.32 4.92 -45.01
N SER A 172 4.64 5.08 -43.87
CA SER A 172 3.36 5.81 -43.78
C SER A 172 2.94 6.01 -42.32
N THR A 173 2.79 7.21 -41.77
CA THR A 173 3.15 8.56 -42.25
C THR A 173 3.40 9.43 -41.02
N GLU A 174 4.55 10.07 -40.95
CA GLU A 174 4.72 11.24 -40.08
C GLU A 174 3.82 12.37 -40.62
N HIS A 175 2.94 12.90 -39.76
CA HIS A 175 2.48 14.27 -39.91
C HIS A 175 3.18 15.07 -38.81
N GLU A 176 4.36 15.56 -39.17
CA GLU A 176 5.26 16.35 -38.36
C GLU A 176 4.67 17.74 -38.08
N SER A 177 3.64 17.78 -37.22
CA SER A 177 3.12 19.02 -36.66
C SER A 177 4.05 19.50 -35.55
N ALA A 178 5.04 20.30 -35.96
CA ALA A 178 5.80 21.25 -35.15
C ALA A 178 5.99 20.86 -33.66
N VAL A 179 7.17 20.31 -33.34
CA VAL A 179 7.72 20.44 -31.99
C VAL A 179 8.00 21.93 -31.74
N SER A 180 6.96 22.62 -31.27
CA SER A 180 7.09 23.96 -30.73
C SER A 180 8.12 23.93 -29.60
N GLN A 181 9.04 24.89 -29.60
CA GLN A 181 9.90 25.16 -28.46
C GLN A 181 9.06 25.76 -27.32
N ALA A 182 8.25 24.91 -26.68
CA ALA A 182 7.36 25.28 -25.59
C ALA A 182 8.08 25.17 -24.24
N GLN A 183 8.80 26.26 -23.93
CA GLN A 183 9.11 26.76 -22.59
C GLN A 183 10.04 25.94 -21.65
N ALA A 184 10.68 26.70 -20.77
CA ALA A 184 11.56 26.25 -19.70
C ALA A 184 10.75 25.49 -18.62
N PRO A 185 11.37 24.87 -17.58
CA PRO A 185 10.67 23.89 -16.76
C PRO A 185 9.45 24.51 -16.07
N ALA A 186 8.30 23.86 -16.22
CA ALA A 186 7.07 24.27 -15.57
C ALA A 186 7.33 24.49 -14.08
N THR A 187 7.18 25.73 -13.63
CA THR A 187 7.32 26.08 -12.22
C THR A 187 6.28 25.30 -11.43
N LEU A 188 6.73 24.55 -10.43
CA LEU A 188 5.85 23.75 -9.58
C LEU A 188 4.71 24.63 -9.04
N PRO A 189 3.45 24.15 -9.08
CA PRO A 189 2.31 24.94 -8.65
C PRO A 189 2.45 25.33 -7.18
N VAL A 190 2.02 26.55 -6.86
CA VAL A 190 2.10 27.11 -5.52
C VAL A 190 1.16 26.35 -4.60
N THR A 191 1.69 25.79 -3.52
CA THR A 191 0.93 24.95 -2.59
C THR A 191 0.37 25.78 -1.44
N ILE A 192 -0.95 25.74 -1.26
CA ILE A 192 -1.69 26.54 -0.27
C ILE A 192 -2.72 25.68 0.47
N ALA A 193 -2.93 25.91 1.76
CA ALA A 193 -4.11 25.42 2.46
C ALA A 193 -4.90 26.59 3.06
N VAL A 194 -6.23 26.49 3.00
CA VAL A 194 -7.15 27.43 3.65
C VAL A 194 -7.66 26.77 4.93
N LEU A 195 -7.24 27.30 6.08
CA LEU A 195 -7.65 26.79 7.39
C LEU A 195 -9.05 27.32 7.76
N PRO A 196 -9.84 26.58 8.57
CA PRO A 196 -11.11 27.07 9.09
C PRO A 196 -10.94 28.41 9.80
N PHE A 197 -11.66 29.42 9.33
CA PHE A 197 -11.69 30.70 10.02
C PHE A 197 -12.26 30.51 11.43
N ALA A 198 -11.61 31.13 12.42
CA ALA A 198 -12.03 31.03 13.81
C ALA A 198 -13.20 31.97 14.10
N ASN A 199 -14.24 31.48 14.78
CA ASN A 199 -15.17 32.38 15.47
C ASN A 199 -14.47 33.01 16.68
N ALA A 200 -14.29 34.32 16.65
CA ALA A 200 -13.62 35.11 17.69
C ALA A 200 -14.62 35.94 18.53
N SER A 201 -15.92 35.69 18.43
CA SER A 201 -16.94 36.17 19.37
C SER A 201 -17.79 35.02 19.92
N ALA A 202 -18.57 35.30 20.97
CA ALA A 202 -19.52 34.33 21.55
C ALA A 202 -20.84 34.22 20.74
N TRP A 203 -20.80 34.50 19.44
CA TRP A 203 -21.98 34.50 18.58
C TRP A 203 -22.24 33.12 18.01
N ASP A 204 -23.40 32.53 18.34
CA ASP A 204 -23.75 31.15 17.98
C ASP A 204 -23.70 30.85 16.48
N ALA A 205 -24.06 31.83 15.63
CA ALA A 205 -23.99 31.69 14.17
C ALA A 205 -22.60 31.99 13.58
N GLY A 206 -21.67 32.59 14.35
CA GLY A 206 -20.40 33.09 13.85
C GLY A 206 -19.48 32.00 13.28
N GLN A 207 -19.45 30.81 13.87
CA GLN A 207 -18.63 29.70 13.35
C GLN A 207 -19.18 29.17 12.03
N PHE A 208 -20.49 29.18 11.85
CA PHE A 208 -21.11 28.74 10.61
C PHE A 208 -20.71 29.64 9.43
N LEU A 209 -20.73 30.95 9.66
CA LEU A 209 -20.35 31.94 8.65
C LEU A 209 -18.84 31.92 8.37
N ALA A 210 -18.01 31.72 9.40
CA ALA A 210 -16.57 31.50 9.24
C ALA A 210 -16.27 30.26 8.39
N ASP A 211 -17.00 29.16 8.59
CA ASP A 211 -16.89 27.96 7.76
C ASP A 211 -17.34 28.22 6.31
N GLY A 212 -18.43 28.96 6.11
CA GLY A 212 -18.94 29.34 4.79
C GLY A 212 -17.94 30.18 3.97
N LEU A 213 -17.32 31.18 4.61
CA LEU A 213 -16.24 31.97 4.00
C LEU A 213 -15.03 31.10 3.66
N THR A 214 -14.63 30.20 4.56
CA THR A 214 -13.53 29.24 4.33
C THR A 214 -13.82 28.38 3.10
N ASP A 215 -15.06 27.92 2.96
CA ASP A 215 -15.50 27.06 1.85
C ASP A 215 -15.56 27.77 0.49
N GLU A 216 -15.89 29.07 0.46
CA GLU A 216 -15.87 29.86 -0.78
C GLU A 216 -14.45 30.23 -1.22
N LEU A 217 -13.56 30.52 -0.27
CA LEU A 217 -12.13 30.70 -0.52
C LEU A 217 -11.51 29.43 -1.13
N LEU A 218 -11.82 28.26 -0.58
CA LEU A 218 -11.41 26.96 -1.15
C LEU A 218 -11.93 26.81 -2.59
N ALA A 219 -13.24 26.97 -2.82
CA ALA A 219 -13.84 26.83 -4.15
C ALA A 219 -13.26 27.82 -5.19
N THR A 220 -12.79 28.99 -4.74
CA THR A 220 -12.12 30.01 -5.56
C THR A 220 -10.71 29.57 -5.99
N PHE A 221 -9.93 28.96 -5.10
CA PHE A 221 -8.55 28.56 -5.40
C PHE A 221 -8.43 27.18 -6.07
N GLU A 222 -9.33 26.24 -5.75
CA GLU A 222 -9.30 24.87 -6.27
C GLU A 222 -9.39 24.80 -7.81
N ARG A 223 -9.99 25.82 -8.44
CA ARG A 223 -10.17 25.96 -9.90
C ARG A 223 -8.92 26.50 -10.65
N ASN A 224 -7.83 26.86 -9.96
CA ASN A 224 -6.66 27.47 -10.59
C ASN A 224 -5.49 26.49 -10.75
N TYR A 225 -5.09 26.19 -11.99
CA TYR A 225 -3.98 25.25 -12.32
C TYR A 225 -2.60 25.64 -11.74
N HIS A 226 -2.37 26.91 -11.42
CA HIS A 226 -1.10 27.38 -10.84
C HIS A 226 -1.10 27.25 -9.30
N LEU A 227 -2.25 26.95 -8.69
CA LEU A 227 -2.39 26.63 -7.28
C LEU A 227 -2.59 25.13 -7.11
N ARG A 228 -2.02 24.58 -6.04
CA ARG A 228 -2.37 23.26 -5.53
C ARG A 228 -2.91 23.44 -4.12
N VAL A 229 -4.23 23.31 -4.00
CA VAL A 229 -4.96 23.56 -2.76
C VAL A 229 -5.05 22.26 -1.97
N THR A 230 -4.68 22.27 -0.69
CA THR A 230 -4.95 21.12 0.19
C THR A 230 -6.43 21.02 0.47
N ALA A 231 -6.99 19.82 0.31
CA ALA A 231 -8.40 19.58 0.45
C ALA A 231 -8.95 19.96 1.83
N ARG A 232 -10.21 20.43 1.81
CA ARG A 232 -11.01 20.80 2.99
C ARG A 232 -10.93 19.78 4.12
N SER A 233 -11.02 18.49 3.80
CA SER A 233 -10.99 17.36 4.72
C SER A 233 -9.75 17.37 5.62
N SER A 234 -8.57 17.64 5.05
CA SER A 234 -7.33 17.76 5.81
C SER A 234 -7.23 19.08 6.56
N ALA A 235 -7.53 20.22 5.92
CA ALA A 235 -7.41 21.53 6.56
C ALA A 235 -8.34 21.68 7.79
N PHE A 236 -9.54 21.10 7.74
CA PHE A 236 -10.55 21.22 8.80
C PHE A 236 -10.22 20.43 10.08
N GLN A 237 -9.27 19.49 10.03
CA GLN A 237 -8.81 18.76 11.23
C GLN A 237 -8.08 19.67 12.23
N PHE A 238 -7.60 20.84 11.80
CA PHE A 238 -6.90 21.81 12.64
C PHE A 238 -7.80 22.90 13.23
N ARG A 239 -9.14 22.77 13.08
CA ARG A 239 -10.12 23.72 13.63
C ARG A 239 -9.88 23.99 15.12
N GLY A 240 -9.74 25.27 15.47
CA GLY A 240 -9.59 25.72 16.86
C GLY A 240 -8.27 25.33 17.53
N GLN A 241 -7.33 24.71 16.81
CA GLN A 241 -6.03 24.33 17.34
C GLN A 241 -5.02 25.46 17.10
N GLN A 242 -4.27 25.85 18.14
CA GLN A 242 -3.13 26.75 17.97
C GLN A 242 -1.86 25.93 17.73
N ILE A 243 -1.46 25.85 16.45
CA ILE A 243 -0.27 25.14 16.00
C ILE A 243 0.58 26.12 15.19
N ASP A 244 1.90 26.04 15.35
CA ASP A 244 2.86 26.83 14.57
C ASP A 244 2.68 26.62 13.05
N ALA A 245 2.74 27.71 12.28
CA ALA A 245 2.52 27.68 10.83
C ALA A 245 3.49 26.77 10.08
N ARG A 246 4.71 26.57 10.60
CA ARG A 246 5.71 25.66 10.01
C ARG A 246 5.35 24.21 10.25
N GLU A 247 4.84 23.89 11.44
CA GLU A 247 4.32 22.56 11.74
C GLU A 247 3.11 22.22 10.88
N LEU A 248 2.16 23.15 10.72
CA LEU A 248 0.99 22.98 9.85
C LEU A 248 1.42 22.79 8.38
N GLY A 249 2.35 23.60 7.88
CA GLY A 249 2.89 23.46 6.52
C GLY A 249 3.53 22.10 6.25
N ARG A 250 4.27 21.55 7.23
CA ARG A 250 4.83 20.18 7.12
C ARG A 250 3.76 19.09 7.13
N ARG A 251 2.68 19.24 7.91
CA ARG A 251 1.58 18.26 7.99
C ARG A 251 0.69 18.27 6.75
N LEU A 252 0.42 19.45 6.19
CA LEU A 252 -0.46 19.65 5.03
C LEU A 252 0.30 19.60 3.68
N GLY A 253 1.63 19.70 3.69
CA GLY A 253 2.46 19.68 2.48
C GLY A 253 2.40 20.98 1.66
N VAL A 254 2.24 22.13 2.34
CA VAL A 254 1.99 23.44 1.72
C VAL A 254 3.04 24.49 2.04
N SER A 255 3.25 25.41 1.09
CA SER A 255 4.17 26.55 1.19
C SER A 255 3.52 27.78 1.82
N PHE A 256 2.19 27.90 1.69
CA PHE A 256 1.42 29.01 2.27
C PHE A 256 0.21 28.50 3.06
N LEU A 257 -0.13 29.22 4.13
CA LEU A 257 -1.37 29.05 4.87
C LEU A 257 -2.18 30.34 4.77
N LEU A 258 -3.45 30.19 4.39
CA LEU A 258 -4.47 31.22 4.56
C LEU A 258 -5.27 30.87 5.82
N GLU A 259 -5.28 31.78 6.77
CA GLU A 259 -5.99 31.64 8.04
C GLU A 259 -6.68 32.96 8.40
N GLY A 260 -7.60 32.93 9.36
CA GLY A 260 -8.28 34.15 9.78
C GLY A 260 -9.32 33.95 10.86
N SER A 261 -10.00 35.04 11.18
CA SER A 261 -11.08 35.05 12.18
C SER A 261 -12.26 35.92 11.73
N VAL A 262 -13.46 35.48 12.08
CA VAL A 262 -14.70 36.27 12.05
C VAL A 262 -15.04 36.64 13.49
N SER A 263 -15.32 37.91 13.76
CA SER A 263 -15.76 38.39 15.08
C SER A 263 -16.92 39.35 14.95
N ASP A 264 -17.92 39.17 15.80
CA ASP A 264 -19.00 40.14 15.99
C ASP A 264 -18.57 41.29 16.91
N GLY A 265 -19.01 42.50 16.59
CA GLY A 265 -18.85 43.73 17.38
C GLY A 265 -20.21 44.30 17.78
N ALA A 266 -20.24 45.44 18.47
CA ALA A 266 -21.50 45.98 19.02
C ALA A 266 -22.58 46.36 17.97
N ASN A 267 -22.24 46.38 16.66
CA ASN A 267 -23.20 46.41 15.55
C ASN A 267 -22.58 46.05 14.17
N GLU A 268 -21.36 45.50 14.14
CA GLU A 268 -20.53 45.35 12.94
C GLU A 268 -19.81 44.00 12.92
N LEU A 269 -19.88 43.30 11.80
CA LEU A 269 -19.12 42.08 11.56
C LEU A 269 -17.72 42.44 11.07
N ARG A 270 -16.70 41.81 11.67
CA ARG A 270 -15.29 41.99 11.31
C ARG A 270 -14.68 40.67 10.85
N VAL A 271 -13.98 40.69 9.72
CA VAL A 271 -13.20 39.56 9.20
C VAL A 271 -11.73 39.96 9.08
N ARG A 272 -10.83 39.08 9.55
CA ARG A 272 -9.37 39.27 9.50
C ARG A 272 -8.69 38.07 8.83
N PRO A 273 -8.54 38.07 7.50
CA PRO A 273 -7.72 37.08 6.80
C PRO A 273 -6.23 37.46 6.87
N ARG A 274 -5.35 36.45 6.91
CA ARG A 274 -3.90 36.60 6.78
C ARG A 274 -3.27 35.42 6.03
N LEU A 275 -2.23 35.71 5.27
CA LEU A 275 -1.47 34.77 4.44
C LEU A 275 -0.05 34.62 5.01
N VAL A 276 0.41 33.40 5.27
CA VAL A 276 1.66 33.09 5.99
C VAL A 276 2.55 32.16 5.17
N ASP A 277 3.85 32.45 5.07
CA ASP A 277 4.87 31.52 4.53
C ASP A 277 5.14 30.43 5.58
N THR A 278 4.94 29.15 5.23
CA THR A 278 5.10 28.04 6.19
C THR A 278 6.54 27.65 6.46
N ARG A 279 7.51 28.09 5.65
CA ARG A 279 8.93 27.80 5.84
C ARG A 279 9.56 28.82 6.78
N SER A 280 9.23 30.11 6.67
CA SER A 280 9.71 31.13 7.63
C SER A 280 8.78 31.30 8.84
N GLY A 281 7.48 31.07 8.67
CA GLY A 281 6.44 31.43 9.66
C GLY A 281 6.07 32.92 9.62
N GLU A 282 6.46 33.65 8.58
CA GLU A 282 6.21 35.09 8.45
C GLU A 282 4.85 35.38 7.81
N GLU A 283 4.15 36.38 8.36
CA GLU A 283 2.95 36.94 7.77
C GLU A 283 3.33 37.76 6.52
N LEU A 284 2.86 37.31 5.35
CA LEU A 284 3.12 37.93 4.06
C LEU A 284 2.11 39.01 3.69
N TRP A 285 0.91 38.92 4.26
CA TRP A 285 -0.21 39.84 4.06
C TRP A 285 -1.26 39.59 5.14
N ALA A 286 -1.87 40.65 5.64
CA ALA A 286 -3.07 40.60 6.46
C ALA A 286 -3.92 41.84 6.22
N ALA A 287 -5.22 41.71 6.42
CA ALA A 287 -6.18 42.80 6.30
C ALA A 287 -7.27 42.73 7.36
N THR A 288 -8.05 43.80 7.50
CA THR A 288 -9.27 43.82 8.32
C THR A 288 -10.40 44.40 7.48
N TYR A 289 -11.51 43.68 7.41
CA TYR A 289 -12.73 44.10 6.73
C TYR A 289 -13.85 44.18 7.76
N GLU A 290 -14.65 45.24 7.67
CA GLU A 290 -15.75 45.54 8.59
C GLU A 290 -16.99 45.87 7.75
N SER A 291 -18.16 45.42 8.21
CA SER A 291 -19.46 45.74 7.61
C SER A 291 -20.53 45.83 8.68
N SER A 292 -21.48 46.75 8.52
CA SER A 292 -22.66 46.85 9.38
C SER A 292 -23.63 45.69 9.10
N MET A 293 -24.21 45.11 10.15
CA MET A 293 -25.26 44.10 9.99
C MET A 293 -26.43 44.66 9.15
N PRO A 294 -26.98 43.92 8.16
CA PRO A 294 -26.83 42.47 7.94
C PRO A 294 -25.93 42.07 6.76
N ASP A 295 -25.08 42.95 6.21
CA ASP A 295 -24.42 42.73 4.91
C ASP A 295 -23.18 41.81 4.97
N TRP A 296 -23.38 40.60 5.49
CA TRP A 296 -22.38 39.54 5.57
C TRP A 296 -21.93 39.07 4.19
N PHE A 297 -22.84 38.93 3.22
CA PHE A 297 -22.51 38.33 1.93
C PHE A 297 -21.70 39.28 1.02
N ALA A 298 -21.90 40.61 1.08
CA ALA A 298 -20.97 41.53 0.41
C ALA A 298 -19.62 41.62 1.14
N LEU A 299 -19.61 41.51 2.48
CA LEU A 299 -18.36 41.41 3.25
C LEU A 299 -17.56 40.15 2.86
N GLN A 300 -18.23 39.01 2.76
CA GLN A 300 -17.67 37.73 2.32
C GLN A 300 -17.11 37.83 0.88
N GLN A 301 -17.89 38.33 -0.08
CA GLN A 301 -17.43 38.58 -1.46
C GLN A 301 -16.16 39.46 -1.50
N LYS A 302 -16.16 40.58 -0.78
CA LYS A 302 -15.04 41.52 -0.69
C LYS A 302 -13.78 40.90 -0.07
N VAL A 303 -13.96 40.00 0.90
CA VAL A 303 -12.86 39.22 1.48
C VAL A 303 -12.30 38.23 0.45
N VAL A 304 -13.16 37.50 -0.27
CA VAL A 304 -12.73 36.56 -1.32
C VAL A 304 -11.93 37.27 -2.41
N GLU A 305 -12.42 38.41 -2.90
CA GLU A 305 -11.72 39.26 -3.88
C GLU A 305 -10.33 39.67 -3.40
N ALA A 306 -10.23 40.28 -2.21
CA ALA A 306 -8.95 40.79 -1.73
C ALA A 306 -7.95 39.70 -1.34
N VAL A 307 -8.41 38.54 -0.89
CA VAL A 307 -7.53 37.38 -0.66
C VAL A 307 -7.10 36.76 -1.99
N ALA A 308 -7.97 36.71 -3.00
CA ALA A 308 -7.60 36.26 -4.34
C ALA A 308 -6.50 37.16 -4.94
N ASP A 309 -6.61 38.49 -4.84
CA ASP A 309 -5.55 39.41 -5.23
C ASP A 309 -4.25 39.20 -4.44
N ALA A 310 -4.35 38.99 -3.12
CA ALA A 310 -3.19 38.73 -2.27
C ALA A 310 -2.46 37.44 -2.68
N VAL A 311 -3.19 36.36 -2.98
CA VAL A 311 -2.63 35.08 -3.47
C VAL A 311 -2.12 35.21 -4.92
N GLN A 312 -2.84 35.93 -5.79
CA GLN A 312 -2.43 36.21 -7.17
C GLN A 312 -1.06 36.89 -7.22
N SER A 313 -0.77 37.80 -6.28
CA SER A 313 0.55 38.46 -6.17
C SER A 313 1.71 37.52 -5.82
N ARG A 314 1.43 36.27 -5.42
CA ARG A 314 2.43 35.26 -5.02
C ARG A 314 2.61 34.13 -6.05
N ILE A 315 1.72 34.02 -7.03
CA ILE A 315 1.91 33.15 -8.19
C ILE A 315 2.65 33.89 -9.31
N HIS A 316 3.18 33.17 -10.29
CA HIS A 316 4.06 33.73 -11.32
C HIS A 316 3.33 34.76 -12.21
N GLU A 317 4.05 35.73 -12.78
CA GLU A 317 3.46 36.81 -13.62
C GLU A 317 2.67 36.30 -14.84
N GLU A 318 2.97 35.09 -15.33
CA GLU A 318 2.26 34.45 -16.45
C GLU A 318 0.96 33.73 -16.03
N ALA A 319 0.66 33.65 -14.73
CA ALA A 319 -0.52 32.94 -14.24
C ALA A 319 -1.81 33.70 -14.52
N LYS A 320 -2.83 33.00 -15.06
CA LYS A 320 -4.18 33.57 -15.21
C LYS A 320 -4.73 34.04 -13.87
N ALA A 321 -5.45 35.16 -13.89
CA ALA A 321 -6.17 35.68 -12.74
C ALA A 321 -7.08 34.60 -12.14
N ILE A 322 -7.05 34.48 -10.80
CA ILE A 322 -7.97 33.61 -10.04
C ILE A 322 -9.42 33.98 -10.37
N ALA A 323 -10.17 33.04 -10.93
CA ALA A 323 -11.56 33.23 -11.32
C ALA A 323 -12.47 33.10 -10.10
N ILE A 324 -13.09 34.21 -9.70
CA ILE A 324 -14.02 34.25 -8.56
C ILE A 324 -15.38 33.68 -8.99
N PRO A 325 -15.98 32.74 -8.25
CA PRO A 325 -17.32 32.23 -8.55
C PRO A 325 -18.39 33.33 -8.60
N PRO A 326 -19.45 33.18 -9.41
CA PRO A 326 -20.57 34.12 -9.39
C PRO A 326 -21.31 34.06 -8.04
N LYS A 327 -21.73 35.24 -7.53
CA LYS A 327 -22.46 35.37 -6.27
C LYS A 327 -23.71 34.48 -6.24
N VAL A 328 -23.91 33.74 -5.14
CA VAL A 328 -25.12 32.93 -4.91
C VAL A 328 -26.34 33.84 -4.80
N ALA A 329 -27.44 33.47 -5.47
CA ALA A 329 -28.64 34.30 -5.56
C ALA A 329 -29.52 34.28 -4.30
N ASN A 330 -29.48 33.19 -3.52
CA ASN A 330 -30.26 33.03 -2.29
C ASN A 330 -29.36 32.60 -1.11
N GLU A 331 -29.32 33.46 -0.10
CA GLU A 331 -28.51 33.34 1.11
C GLU A 331 -28.98 32.20 2.03
N GLU A 332 -30.29 31.95 2.13
CA GLU A 332 -30.86 30.83 2.88
C GLU A 332 -30.58 29.47 2.21
N ALA A 333 -30.56 29.44 0.87
CA ALA A 333 -30.17 28.24 0.12
C ALA A 333 -28.69 27.88 0.35
N GLN A 334 -27.82 28.90 0.46
CA GLN A 334 -26.40 28.73 0.78
C GLN A 334 -26.20 28.19 2.21
N LEU A 335 -26.97 28.70 3.18
CA LEU A 335 -27.02 28.20 4.56
C LEU A 335 -27.41 26.70 4.60
N GLU A 336 -28.48 26.30 3.91
CA GLU A 336 -28.89 24.90 3.86
C GLU A 336 -27.85 23.98 3.20
N LEU A 337 -27.21 24.43 2.10
CA LEU A 337 -26.15 23.67 1.43
C LEU A 337 -24.92 23.46 2.33
N LEU A 338 -24.51 24.48 3.09
CA LEU A 338 -23.37 24.39 4.01
C LEU A 338 -23.64 23.42 5.18
N ARG A 339 -24.87 23.39 5.72
CA ARG A 339 -25.32 22.38 6.71
C ARG A 339 -25.17 20.96 6.17
N ALA A 340 -25.66 20.72 4.95
CA ALA A 340 -25.52 19.43 4.30
C ALA A 340 -24.04 19.03 4.07
N ARG A 341 -23.19 19.98 3.64
CA ARG A 341 -21.75 19.72 3.46
C ARG A 341 -21.05 19.35 4.77
N GLN A 342 -21.47 19.87 5.91
CA GLN A 342 -20.92 19.49 7.22
C GLN A 342 -21.28 18.04 7.58
N LEU A 343 -22.51 17.61 7.32
CA LEU A 343 -22.97 16.23 7.54
C LEU A 343 -22.22 15.24 6.62
N LEU A 344 -22.05 15.56 5.34
CA LEU A 344 -21.39 14.68 4.36
C LEU A 344 -19.89 14.43 4.60
N ILE A 345 -19.25 15.08 5.58
CA ILE A 345 -17.84 14.83 5.96
C ILE A 345 -17.64 13.39 6.45
N THR A 346 -18.56 12.87 7.26
CA THR A 346 -18.46 11.52 7.85
C THR A 346 -18.69 10.41 6.82
N ARG A 347 -19.40 10.74 5.73
CA ARG A 347 -19.93 9.79 4.73
C ARG A 347 -20.76 8.65 5.34
N SER A 348 -21.37 8.87 6.50
CA SER A 348 -22.26 7.89 7.12
C SER A 348 -23.65 7.90 6.44
N VAL A 349 -24.37 6.78 6.50
CA VAL A 349 -25.75 6.68 5.99
C VAL A 349 -26.68 7.67 6.70
N ALA A 350 -26.59 7.75 8.03
CA ALA A 350 -27.45 8.62 8.84
C ALA A 350 -27.18 10.12 8.61
N ASP A 351 -25.94 10.50 8.32
CA ASP A 351 -25.60 11.89 8.00
C ASP A 351 -25.96 12.23 6.55
N ALA A 352 -25.85 11.27 5.63
CA ALA A 352 -26.31 11.43 4.25
C ALA A 352 -27.83 11.63 4.17
N GLU A 353 -28.61 10.91 4.98
CA GLU A 353 -30.07 11.07 5.10
C GLU A 353 -30.46 12.47 5.58
N GLN A 354 -29.80 13.00 6.62
CA GLN A 354 -30.01 14.37 7.08
C GLN A 354 -29.55 15.41 6.05
N ALA A 355 -28.44 15.15 5.33
CA ALA A 355 -27.94 16.03 4.29
C ALA A 355 -28.91 16.13 3.10
N ILE A 356 -29.58 15.04 2.72
CA ILE A 356 -30.62 15.01 1.68
C ILE A 356 -31.73 16.01 1.99
N GLU A 357 -32.22 16.06 3.23
CA GLU A 357 -33.27 17.02 3.61
C GLU A 357 -32.82 18.47 3.45
N HIS A 358 -31.61 18.80 3.94
CA HIS A 358 -31.04 20.15 3.81
C HIS A 358 -30.87 20.54 2.32
N LEU A 359 -30.41 19.61 1.48
CA LEU A 359 -30.23 19.86 0.05
C LEU A 359 -31.56 20.02 -0.70
N GLN A 360 -32.60 19.31 -0.31
CA GLN A 360 -33.96 19.51 -0.82
C GLN A 360 -34.54 20.87 -0.40
N ARG A 361 -34.27 21.32 0.84
CA ARG A 361 -34.62 22.69 1.29
C ARG A 361 -33.86 23.75 0.48
N ALA A 362 -32.55 23.58 0.28
CA ALA A 362 -31.74 24.47 -0.55
C ALA A 362 -32.29 24.60 -1.99
N LEU A 363 -32.67 23.48 -2.62
CA LEU A 363 -33.25 23.47 -3.98
C LEU A 363 -34.68 24.01 -4.05
N THR A 364 -35.41 24.03 -2.93
CA THR A 364 -36.73 24.69 -2.85
C THR A 364 -36.56 26.21 -2.77
N LEU A 365 -35.52 26.68 -2.11
CA LEU A 365 -35.16 28.10 -1.95
C LEU A 365 -34.47 28.68 -3.20
N ASP A 366 -33.64 27.88 -3.88
CA ASP A 366 -33.00 28.22 -5.16
C ASP A 366 -32.98 27.02 -6.13
N PRO A 367 -33.98 26.91 -7.03
CA PRO A 367 -34.04 25.87 -8.07
C PRO A 367 -32.96 25.95 -9.15
N ASN A 368 -32.10 26.98 -9.14
CA ASN A 368 -30.97 27.15 -10.05
C ASN A 368 -29.62 26.88 -9.39
N TYR A 369 -29.59 26.41 -8.15
CA TYR A 369 -28.35 26.16 -7.41
C TYR A 369 -27.67 24.85 -7.85
N ALA A 370 -26.83 24.93 -8.90
CA ALA A 370 -26.14 23.79 -9.52
C ALA A 370 -25.42 22.87 -8.51
N LEU A 371 -24.70 23.47 -7.55
CA LEU A 371 -23.95 22.72 -6.53
C LEU A 371 -24.87 21.91 -5.60
N ALA A 372 -26.08 22.41 -5.29
CA ALA A 372 -27.03 21.69 -4.44
C ALA A 372 -27.54 20.40 -5.11
N TYR A 373 -27.79 20.43 -6.43
CA TYR A 373 -28.10 19.23 -7.21
C TYR A 373 -26.95 18.21 -7.18
N ALA A 374 -25.70 18.65 -7.37
CA ALA A 374 -24.54 17.76 -7.34
C ALA A 374 -24.27 17.17 -5.95
N ARG A 375 -24.47 17.93 -4.87
CA ARG A 375 -24.34 17.41 -3.50
C ARG A 375 -25.50 16.49 -3.12
N LEU A 376 -26.72 16.72 -3.63
CA LEU A 376 -27.85 15.80 -3.43
C LEU A 376 -27.58 14.45 -4.10
N ALA A 377 -27.01 14.48 -5.31
CA ALA A 377 -26.52 13.29 -5.99
C ALA A 377 -25.46 12.52 -5.17
N ASP A 378 -24.45 13.20 -4.61
CA ASP A 378 -23.42 12.54 -3.77
C ASP A 378 -24.01 11.93 -2.49
N ALA A 379 -24.94 12.62 -1.82
CA ALA A 379 -25.62 12.12 -0.62
C ALA A 379 -26.41 10.82 -0.91
N ILE A 380 -27.17 10.78 -2.01
CA ILE A 380 -27.90 9.58 -2.44
C ILE A 380 -26.92 8.45 -2.81
N LEU A 381 -25.78 8.76 -3.45
CA LEU A 381 -24.76 7.77 -3.78
C LEU A 381 -24.11 7.16 -2.51
N ILE A 382 -23.82 7.98 -1.49
CA ILE A 382 -23.31 7.51 -0.18
C ILE A 382 -24.29 6.55 0.49
N GLN A 383 -25.58 6.91 0.50
CA GLN A 383 -26.64 6.04 1.04
C GLN A 383 -26.71 4.71 0.26
N ALA A 384 -26.65 4.77 -1.07
CA ALA A 384 -26.74 3.60 -1.95
C ALA A 384 -25.53 2.66 -1.83
N GLU A 385 -24.30 3.20 -1.77
CA GLU A 385 -23.05 2.44 -1.55
C GLU A 385 -23.17 1.48 -0.36
N SER A 386 -23.82 1.92 0.71
CA SER A 386 -23.92 1.19 1.98
C SER A 386 -25.18 0.32 2.11
N THR A 387 -26.10 0.33 1.13
CA THR A 387 -27.43 -0.30 1.27
C THR A 387 -27.88 -1.13 0.06
N THR A 388 -27.87 -0.55 -1.13
CA THR A 388 -28.58 -1.07 -2.33
C THR A 388 -27.69 -1.18 -3.56
N GLY A 389 -26.48 -0.61 -3.51
CA GLY A 389 -25.53 -0.55 -4.62
C GLY A 389 -25.77 0.64 -5.56
N ILE A 390 -24.69 1.18 -6.12
CA ILE A 390 -24.71 2.42 -6.93
C ILE A 390 -25.66 2.33 -8.13
N HIS A 391 -25.73 1.18 -8.82
CA HIS A 391 -26.60 1.00 -9.99
C HIS A 391 -28.10 1.20 -9.65
N ALA A 392 -28.54 0.87 -8.43
CA ALA A 392 -29.93 1.06 -8.00
C ALA A 392 -30.29 2.54 -7.84
N ALA A 393 -29.32 3.40 -7.50
CA ALA A 393 -29.51 4.84 -7.36
C ALA A 393 -29.51 5.60 -8.70
N ARG A 394 -28.99 5.00 -9.79
CA ARG A 394 -28.83 5.65 -11.11
C ARG A 394 -30.07 6.40 -11.61
N PRO A 395 -31.32 5.87 -11.51
CA PRO A 395 -32.51 6.58 -11.98
C PRO A 395 -32.85 7.85 -11.17
N ALA A 396 -32.48 7.88 -9.87
CA ALA A 396 -32.68 9.04 -9.01
C ALA A 396 -31.56 10.08 -9.16
N VAL A 397 -30.33 9.62 -9.38
CA VAL A 397 -29.12 10.46 -9.39
C VAL A 397 -28.85 11.10 -10.75
N ALA A 398 -29.07 10.39 -11.87
CA ALA A 398 -28.73 10.91 -13.20
C ALA A 398 -29.43 12.26 -13.54
N PRO A 399 -30.75 12.44 -13.30
CA PRO A 399 -31.42 13.71 -13.61
C PRO A 399 -30.91 14.89 -12.78
N LEU A 400 -30.43 14.64 -11.55
CA LEU A 400 -29.85 15.67 -10.68
C LEU A 400 -28.50 16.14 -11.25
N LEU A 401 -27.65 15.22 -11.69
CA LEU A 401 -26.35 15.56 -12.30
C LEU A 401 -26.50 16.23 -13.67
N GLU A 402 -27.47 15.79 -14.49
CA GLU A 402 -27.81 16.47 -15.74
C GLU A 402 -28.29 17.90 -15.49
N LYS A 403 -29.16 18.12 -14.50
CA LYS A 403 -29.64 19.45 -14.11
C LYS A 403 -28.51 20.32 -13.54
N ALA A 404 -27.62 19.76 -12.73
CA ALA A 404 -26.44 20.45 -12.20
C ALA A 404 -25.53 20.95 -13.34
N LEU A 405 -25.19 20.08 -14.29
CA LEU A 405 -24.32 20.40 -15.43
C LEU A 405 -24.98 21.32 -16.46
N ALA A 406 -26.31 21.30 -16.57
CA ALA A 406 -27.05 22.26 -17.38
C ALA A 406 -27.11 23.68 -16.77
N LEU A 407 -26.93 23.80 -15.45
CA LEU A 407 -26.88 25.07 -14.72
C LEU A 407 -25.45 25.62 -14.60
N ASP A 408 -24.47 24.75 -14.31
CA ASP A 408 -23.04 25.08 -14.27
C ASP A 408 -22.22 23.99 -15.01
N PRO A 409 -21.91 24.20 -16.31
CA PRO A 409 -21.04 23.30 -17.07
C PRO A 409 -19.58 23.28 -16.59
N ALA A 410 -19.16 24.18 -15.68
CA ALA A 410 -17.83 24.19 -15.09
C ALA A 410 -17.79 23.49 -13.71
N LEU A 411 -18.88 22.87 -13.26
CA LEU A 411 -18.98 22.16 -11.99
C LEU A 411 -18.28 20.79 -12.07
N GLY A 412 -16.95 20.81 -11.89
CA GLY A 412 -16.08 19.63 -11.98
C GLY A 412 -16.57 18.41 -11.21
N GLU A 413 -17.04 18.57 -9.96
CA GLU A 413 -17.48 17.40 -9.16
C GLU A 413 -18.73 16.72 -9.72
N ALA A 414 -19.58 17.42 -10.48
CA ALA A 414 -20.75 16.79 -11.10
C ALA A 414 -20.35 15.79 -12.20
N TYR A 415 -19.27 16.07 -12.96
CA TYR A 415 -18.67 15.10 -13.88
C TYR A 415 -18.09 13.89 -13.14
N ALA A 416 -17.31 14.11 -12.07
CA ALA A 416 -16.78 13.01 -11.27
C ALA A 416 -17.89 12.12 -10.71
N LEU A 417 -18.98 12.68 -10.17
CA LEU A 417 -20.12 11.90 -9.71
C LEU A 417 -20.83 11.15 -10.86
N ARG A 418 -20.92 11.75 -12.05
CA ARG A 418 -21.53 11.13 -13.24
C ARG A 418 -20.73 9.93 -13.75
N SER A 419 -19.40 9.96 -13.64
CA SER A 419 -18.53 8.82 -13.96
C SER A 419 -18.91 7.53 -13.22
N ARG A 420 -19.49 7.64 -12.02
CA ARG A 420 -19.90 6.49 -11.18
C ARG A 420 -21.20 5.86 -11.64
N LEU A 421 -21.95 6.54 -12.50
CA LEU A 421 -23.22 6.05 -13.00
C LEU A 421 -23.05 5.16 -14.22
N THR A 422 -21.91 5.22 -14.93
CA THR A 422 -21.70 4.49 -16.18
C THR A 422 -20.91 3.20 -15.98
N ASP A 423 -21.28 2.18 -16.74
CA ASP A 423 -20.60 0.88 -16.81
C ASP A 423 -19.52 0.85 -17.91
N ASP A 424 -19.45 1.91 -18.74
CA ASP A 424 -18.39 2.15 -19.75
C ASP A 424 -17.18 2.85 -19.10
N PRO A 425 -16.01 2.17 -18.96
CA PRO A 425 -14.81 2.75 -18.38
C PRO A 425 -14.29 3.97 -19.15
N ALA A 426 -14.44 4.00 -20.49
CA ALA A 426 -13.96 5.11 -21.30
C ALA A 426 -14.87 6.34 -21.19
N ALA A 427 -16.15 6.18 -20.88
CA ALA A 427 -17.01 7.28 -20.47
C ALA A 427 -16.67 7.78 -19.06
N ALA A 428 -16.44 6.87 -18.11
CA ALA A 428 -16.05 7.24 -16.75
C ALA A 428 -14.73 8.02 -16.73
N GLU A 429 -13.72 7.56 -17.48
CA GLU A 429 -12.41 8.21 -17.54
C GLU A 429 -12.49 9.61 -18.16
N ARG A 430 -13.29 9.80 -19.23
CA ARG A 430 -13.50 11.14 -19.82
C ARG A 430 -14.12 12.12 -18.84
N ASP A 431 -15.15 11.69 -18.11
CA ASP A 431 -15.80 12.53 -17.09
C ASP A 431 -14.84 12.85 -15.92
N LEU A 432 -14.03 11.88 -15.49
CA LEU A 432 -13.03 12.10 -14.44
C LEU A 432 -11.89 13.02 -14.88
N ARG A 433 -11.35 12.83 -16.08
CA ARG A 433 -10.33 13.73 -16.64
C ARG A 433 -10.87 15.15 -16.77
N HIS A 434 -12.10 15.32 -17.28
CA HIS A 434 -12.71 16.64 -17.39
C HIS A 434 -13.04 17.28 -16.04
N SER A 435 -13.42 16.47 -15.04
CA SER A 435 -13.55 16.92 -13.65
C SER A 435 -12.24 17.51 -13.11
N LEU A 436 -11.11 16.82 -13.36
CA LEU A 436 -9.78 17.24 -12.92
C LEU A 436 -9.17 18.37 -13.77
N GLU A 437 -9.62 18.53 -15.02
CA GLU A 437 -9.38 19.76 -15.79
C GLU A 437 -10.07 20.95 -15.11
N LEU A 438 -11.35 20.83 -14.73
CA LEU A 438 -12.11 21.91 -14.10
C LEU A 438 -11.72 22.21 -12.64
N ASN A 439 -11.29 21.20 -11.88
CA ASN A 439 -10.77 21.33 -10.53
C ASN A 439 -9.49 20.48 -10.34
N PRO A 440 -8.30 21.03 -10.65
CA PRO A 440 -7.02 20.34 -10.52
C PRO A 440 -6.63 19.94 -9.09
N SER A 441 -7.31 20.50 -8.08
CA SER A 441 -7.09 20.19 -6.66
C SER A 441 -8.10 19.18 -6.09
N TYR A 442 -9.00 18.61 -6.92
CA TYR A 442 -10.05 17.70 -6.45
C TYR A 442 -9.51 16.29 -6.13
N ALA A 443 -8.96 16.13 -4.92
CA ALA A 443 -8.33 14.89 -4.44
C ALA A 443 -9.19 13.62 -4.67
N ARG A 444 -10.50 13.71 -4.44
CA ARG A 444 -11.44 12.60 -4.65
C ARG A 444 -11.60 12.23 -6.13
N GLY A 445 -11.48 13.18 -7.05
CA GLY A 445 -11.45 12.91 -8.49
C GLY A 445 -10.23 12.07 -8.89
N TYR A 446 -9.05 12.36 -8.31
CA TYR A 446 -7.85 11.55 -8.50
C TYR A 446 -7.98 10.15 -7.89
N GLU A 447 -8.55 10.02 -6.69
CA GLU A 447 -8.82 8.70 -6.07
C GLU A 447 -9.75 7.84 -6.94
N MET A 448 -10.84 8.43 -7.43
CA MET A 448 -11.78 7.75 -8.34
C MET A 448 -11.14 7.38 -9.68
N LEU A 449 -10.31 8.26 -10.26
CA LEU A 449 -9.56 7.98 -11.48
C LEU A 449 -8.50 6.88 -11.27
N ALA A 450 -7.82 6.87 -10.13
CA ALA A 450 -6.83 5.84 -9.82
C ALA A 450 -7.49 4.45 -9.69
N ASN A 451 -8.65 4.35 -9.03
CA ASN A 451 -9.42 3.10 -8.98
C ASN A 451 -9.81 2.60 -10.38
N LEU A 452 -10.26 3.50 -11.25
CA LEU A 452 -10.63 3.16 -12.63
C LEU A 452 -9.42 2.70 -13.45
N GLN A 453 -8.28 3.39 -13.34
CA GLN A 453 -7.03 3.02 -14.00
C GLN A 453 -6.46 1.70 -13.47
N PHE A 454 -6.58 1.42 -12.18
CA PHE A 454 -6.07 0.19 -11.57
C PHE A 454 -6.82 -1.07 -12.06
N ALA A 455 -8.07 -0.92 -12.52
CA ALA A 455 -8.85 -2.00 -13.10
C ALA A 455 -8.32 -2.49 -14.46
N SER A 456 -7.48 -1.72 -15.15
CA SER A 456 -6.86 -2.11 -16.42
C SER A 456 -5.37 -2.44 -16.26
N PRO A 457 -4.84 -3.53 -16.86
CA PRO A 457 -3.42 -3.87 -16.79
C PRO A 457 -2.51 -2.77 -17.35
N ASP A 458 -2.95 -2.08 -18.41
CA ASP A 458 -2.12 -1.12 -19.15
C ASP A 458 -1.95 0.22 -18.41
N THR A 459 -2.86 0.53 -17.48
CA THR A 459 -2.86 1.77 -16.70
C THR A 459 -2.61 1.55 -15.20
N MET A 460 -2.33 0.31 -14.78
CA MET A 460 -2.12 -0.06 -13.37
C MET A 460 -0.97 0.69 -12.70
N ASP A 461 0.13 0.97 -13.40
CA ASP A 461 1.23 1.76 -12.83
C ASP A 461 0.90 3.27 -12.83
N ILE A 462 0.12 3.78 -13.79
CA ILE A 462 -0.37 5.17 -13.82
C ILE A 462 -1.33 5.45 -12.64
N ALA A 463 -2.10 4.44 -12.23
CA ALA A 463 -2.95 4.52 -11.05
C ALA A 463 -2.16 4.82 -9.76
N MET A 464 -0.89 4.39 -9.68
CA MET A 464 -0.04 4.64 -8.51
C MET A 464 0.36 6.12 -8.39
N ASP A 465 0.75 6.76 -9.49
CA ASP A 465 1.07 8.20 -9.52
C ASP A 465 -0.20 9.04 -9.29
N THR A 466 -1.34 8.57 -9.80
CA THR A 466 -2.65 9.22 -9.66
C THR A 466 -3.14 9.17 -8.20
N ILE A 467 -3.03 8.04 -7.51
CA ILE A 467 -3.39 7.98 -6.07
C ILE A 467 -2.38 8.70 -5.18
N ASP A 468 -1.10 8.75 -5.53
CA ASP A 468 -0.13 9.59 -4.81
C ASP A 468 -0.41 11.08 -4.97
N THR A 469 -1.00 11.49 -6.10
CA THR A 469 -1.52 12.86 -6.29
C THR A 469 -2.72 13.11 -5.37
N ALA A 470 -3.66 12.16 -5.24
CA ALA A 470 -4.78 12.26 -4.29
C ALA A 470 -4.30 12.37 -2.83
N ILE A 471 -3.32 11.56 -2.42
CA ILE A 471 -2.70 11.62 -1.09
C ILE A 471 -1.98 12.95 -0.86
N ALA A 472 -1.28 13.50 -1.87
CA ALA A 472 -0.61 14.79 -1.77
C ALA A 472 -1.57 15.99 -1.70
N LEU A 473 -2.77 15.86 -2.25
CA LEU A 473 -3.84 16.86 -2.16
C LEU A 473 -4.63 16.77 -0.85
N ASP A 474 -4.83 15.57 -0.30
CA ASP A 474 -5.60 15.34 0.92
C ASP A 474 -4.91 14.33 1.86
N PRO A 475 -3.80 14.75 2.52
CA PRO A 475 -2.88 13.86 3.24
C PRO A 475 -3.38 13.36 4.60
N LEU A 476 -4.56 13.80 5.05
CA LEU A 476 -5.19 13.39 6.31
C LEU A 476 -6.52 12.65 6.10
N THR A 477 -6.89 12.32 4.86
CA THR A 477 -8.06 11.47 4.57
C THR A 477 -7.67 9.99 4.56
N PRO A 478 -8.23 9.14 5.46
CA PRO A 478 -7.92 7.71 5.54
C PRO A 478 -8.15 6.95 4.22
N GLY A 479 -9.20 7.33 3.47
CA GLY A 479 -9.60 6.65 2.24
C GLY A 479 -8.52 6.62 1.16
N ASN A 480 -7.72 7.69 1.02
CA ASN A 480 -6.68 7.76 -0.02
C ASN A 480 -5.54 6.75 0.26
N PHE A 481 -5.14 6.61 1.53
CA PHE A 481 -4.17 5.60 1.93
C PHE A 481 -4.73 4.19 1.75
N HIS A 482 -6.01 3.98 2.04
CA HIS A 482 -6.68 2.68 1.90
C HIS A 482 -6.88 2.23 0.45
N ALA A 483 -7.19 3.15 -0.47
CA ALA A 483 -7.21 2.87 -1.91
C ALA A 483 -5.81 2.41 -2.37
N LYS A 484 -4.76 3.14 -2.00
CA LYS A 484 -3.37 2.73 -2.28
C LYS A 484 -2.98 1.40 -1.59
N ALA A 485 -3.47 1.14 -0.37
CA ALA A 485 -3.27 -0.13 0.31
C ALA A 485 -3.91 -1.29 -0.45
N THR A 486 -5.12 -1.09 -0.98
CA THR A 486 -5.83 -2.06 -1.80
C THR A 486 -5.07 -2.37 -3.09
N PHE A 487 -4.52 -1.35 -3.78
CA PHE A 487 -3.66 -1.55 -4.95
C PHE A 487 -2.39 -2.35 -4.62
N MET A 488 -1.73 -2.01 -3.50
CA MET A 488 -0.55 -2.75 -3.03
C MET A 488 -0.89 -4.20 -2.67
N MET A 489 -2.03 -4.46 -2.01
CA MET A 489 -2.51 -5.80 -1.72
C MET A 489 -2.76 -6.61 -3.01
N MET A 490 -3.45 -6.03 -3.99
CA MET A 490 -3.75 -6.70 -5.27
C MET A 490 -2.48 -6.98 -6.10
N ARG A 491 -1.41 -6.21 -5.91
CA ARG A 491 -0.06 -6.51 -6.44
C ARG A 491 0.74 -7.52 -5.60
N GLY A 492 0.18 -8.06 -4.52
CA GLY A 492 0.84 -8.98 -3.59
C GLY A 492 1.89 -8.31 -2.67
N ASN A 493 1.83 -7.00 -2.49
CA ASN A 493 2.71 -6.22 -1.61
C ASN A 493 2.06 -5.96 -0.25
N TYR A 494 1.69 -7.03 0.46
CA TYR A 494 1.05 -6.97 1.78
C TYR A 494 1.80 -6.10 2.81
N PRO A 495 3.16 -6.10 2.89
CA PRO A 495 3.86 -5.27 3.88
C PRO A 495 3.64 -3.76 3.69
N GLU A 496 3.67 -3.25 2.46
CA GLU A 496 3.41 -1.82 2.19
C GLU A 496 1.92 -1.50 2.33
N ALA A 497 1.03 -2.43 1.96
CA ALA A 497 -0.41 -2.28 2.17
C ALA A 497 -0.78 -2.19 3.66
N ILE A 498 -0.20 -3.06 4.51
CA ILE A 498 -0.36 -3.02 5.97
C ILE A 498 0.12 -1.66 6.53
N LYS A 499 1.23 -1.13 6.03
CA LYS A 499 1.76 0.18 6.44
C LYS A 499 0.83 1.34 6.04
N LEU A 500 0.27 1.30 4.83
CA LEU A 500 -0.67 2.31 4.34
C LEU A 500 -2.00 2.31 5.12
N ASP A 501 -2.58 1.14 5.39
CA ASP A 501 -3.79 1.07 6.21
C ASP A 501 -3.53 1.34 7.69
N SER A 502 -2.33 1.02 8.21
CA SER A 502 -1.95 1.47 9.56
C SER A 502 -1.95 2.99 9.64
N ARG A 503 -1.47 3.69 8.59
CA ARG A 503 -1.58 5.15 8.48
C ARG A 503 -3.03 5.62 8.36
N ALA A 504 -3.91 4.89 7.67
CA ALA A 504 -5.34 5.19 7.65
C ALA A 504 -5.97 5.10 9.06
N LEU A 505 -5.54 4.15 9.90
CA LEU A 505 -5.99 4.04 11.30
C LEU A 505 -5.36 5.05 12.25
N GLU A 506 -4.16 5.56 11.97
CA GLU A 506 -3.60 6.71 12.70
C GLU A 506 -4.43 7.99 12.48
N LEU A 507 -5.01 8.14 11.28
CA LEU A 507 -5.86 9.26 10.90
C LEU A 507 -7.29 9.11 11.42
N ASN A 508 -7.86 7.89 11.36
CA ASN A 508 -9.15 7.56 11.94
C ASN A 508 -9.10 6.12 12.53
N PRO A 509 -9.00 5.98 13.86
CA PRO A 509 -8.93 4.68 14.52
C PRO A 509 -10.12 3.76 14.28
N GLU A 510 -11.29 4.31 13.91
CA GLU A 510 -12.54 3.59 13.63
C GLU A 510 -12.78 3.41 12.12
N PHE A 511 -11.78 3.67 11.27
CA PHE A 511 -11.90 3.48 9.83
C PHE A 511 -11.98 1.99 9.46
N ARG A 512 -13.20 1.48 9.48
CA ARG A 512 -13.54 0.05 9.35
C ARG A 512 -12.94 -0.62 8.12
N ALA A 513 -12.87 0.07 6.97
CA ALA A 513 -12.35 -0.53 5.74
C ALA A 513 -10.88 -0.96 5.90
N ALA A 514 -10.05 -0.12 6.53
CA ALA A 514 -8.68 -0.47 6.89
C ALA A 514 -8.61 -1.57 7.96
N LEU A 515 -9.50 -1.59 8.96
CA LEU A 515 -9.55 -2.68 9.96
C LEU A 515 -9.84 -4.04 9.29
N VAL A 516 -10.76 -4.10 8.33
CA VAL A 516 -11.08 -5.34 7.59
C VAL A 516 -9.89 -5.79 6.75
N LEU A 517 -9.29 -4.87 5.99
CA LEU A 517 -8.18 -5.20 5.08
C LEU A 517 -6.91 -5.56 5.87
N LEU A 518 -6.60 -4.86 6.96
CA LEU A 518 -5.51 -5.24 7.88
C LEU A 518 -5.74 -6.61 8.52
N GLY A 519 -6.98 -6.95 8.88
CA GLY A 519 -7.34 -8.28 9.37
C GLY A 519 -6.99 -9.36 8.33
N PHE A 520 -7.44 -9.17 7.10
CA PHE A 520 -7.14 -10.07 5.98
C PHE A 520 -5.63 -10.17 5.69
N MET A 521 -4.93 -9.05 5.52
CA MET A 521 -3.52 -9.02 5.13
C MET A 521 -2.59 -9.59 6.22
N ASN A 522 -2.85 -9.28 7.50
CA ASN A 522 -2.10 -9.89 8.60
C ASN A 522 -2.38 -11.39 8.69
N GLY A 523 -3.63 -11.82 8.42
CA GLY A 523 -3.95 -13.23 8.26
C GLY A 523 -3.08 -13.86 7.18
N VAL A 524 -3.11 -13.33 5.96
CA VAL A 524 -2.33 -13.82 4.82
C VAL A 524 -0.84 -13.92 5.15
N GLU A 525 -0.24 -12.93 5.81
CA GLU A 525 1.18 -12.93 6.19
C GLU A 525 1.54 -13.83 7.39
N GLY A 526 0.55 -14.47 8.03
CA GLY A 526 0.75 -15.39 9.16
C GLY A 526 0.71 -14.73 10.54
N ASN A 527 0.46 -13.42 10.61
CA ASN A 527 0.30 -12.63 11.84
C ASN A 527 -1.12 -12.81 12.40
N PHE A 528 -1.53 -14.05 12.71
CA PHE A 528 -2.91 -14.40 13.06
C PHE A 528 -3.45 -13.66 14.30
N ALA A 529 -2.61 -13.34 15.28
CA ALA A 529 -3.01 -12.56 16.45
C ALA A 529 -3.40 -11.12 16.04
N SER A 530 -2.61 -10.49 15.17
CA SER A 530 -2.96 -9.19 14.58
C SER A 530 -4.20 -9.28 13.70
N ALA A 531 -4.38 -10.37 12.95
CA ALA A 531 -5.58 -10.63 12.17
C ALA A 531 -6.83 -10.63 13.06
N VAL A 532 -6.82 -11.42 14.14
CA VAL A 532 -7.90 -11.45 15.16
C VAL A 532 -8.12 -10.05 15.75
N TYR A 533 -7.07 -9.33 16.14
CA TYR A 533 -7.20 -7.98 16.72
C TYR A 533 -7.93 -6.99 15.80
N TYR A 534 -7.50 -6.87 14.54
CA TYR A 534 -8.13 -5.94 13.61
C TYR A 534 -9.55 -6.37 13.21
N THR A 535 -9.79 -7.68 13.05
CA THR A 535 -11.12 -8.18 12.68
C THR A 535 -12.12 -8.11 13.84
N GLU A 536 -11.71 -8.35 15.10
CA GLU A 536 -12.57 -8.09 16.29
C GLU A 536 -12.95 -6.61 16.39
N ARG A 537 -12.01 -5.70 16.13
CA ARG A 537 -12.31 -4.25 16.11
C ARG A 537 -13.27 -3.88 14.97
N ALA A 538 -13.07 -4.42 13.77
CA ALA A 538 -14.02 -4.23 12.68
C ALA A 538 -15.42 -4.77 13.04
N MET A 539 -15.48 -5.92 13.72
CA MET A 539 -16.71 -6.56 14.17
C MET A 539 -17.47 -5.70 15.19
N SER A 540 -16.77 -5.03 16.11
CA SER A 540 -17.41 -4.13 17.07
C SER A 540 -18.09 -2.91 16.43
N LEU A 541 -17.65 -2.49 15.24
CA LEU A 541 -18.21 -1.36 14.51
C LEU A 541 -19.42 -1.75 13.64
N ASP A 542 -19.49 -3.00 13.16
CA ASP A 542 -20.66 -3.54 12.46
C ASP A 542 -20.84 -5.04 12.76
N PRO A 543 -21.56 -5.36 13.85
CA PRO A 543 -21.82 -6.74 14.26
C PRO A 543 -22.72 -7.53 13.31
N ARG A 544 -23.33 -6.89 12.29
CA ARG A 544 -24.32 -7.53 11.39
C ARG A 544 -23.71 -8.00 10.06
N ALA A 545 -22.46 -7.65 9.76
CA ALA A 545 -21.82 -8.06 8.52
C ALA A 545 -21.42 -9.55 8.52
N LEU A 546 -22.18 -10.38 7.81
CA LEU A 546 -21.94 -11.83 7.70
C LEU A 546 -20.51 -12.16 7.22
N LYS A 547 -20.05 -11.55 6.12
CA LYS A 547 -18.68 -11.75 5.59
C LYS A 547 -17.57 -11.43 6.61
N LEU A 548 -17.85 -10.54 7.57
CA LEU A 548 -16.90 -10.19 8.61
C LEU A 548 -16.85 -11.25 9.73
N ARG A 549 -17.96 -11.97 9.94
CA ARG A 549 -18.02 -13.13 10.87
C ARG A 549 -17.19 -14.28 10.29
N ASP A 550 -17.33 -14.55 9.00
CA ASP A 550 -16.56 -15.59 8.32
C ASP A 550 -15.06 -15.29 8.33
N LEU A 551 -14.67 -14.04 8.05
CA LEU A 551 -13.27 -13.59 8.17
C LEU A 551 -12.73 -13.78 9.60
N LEU A 552 -13.52 -13.42 10.63
CA LEU A 552 -13.11 -13.56 12.03
C LEU A 552 -13.00 -15.03 12.46
N MET A 553 -13.94 -15.88 12.03
CA MET A 553 -13.88 -17.33 12.23
C MET A 553 -12.64 -17.92 11.55
N GLY A 554 -12.32 -17.50 10.32
CA GLY A 554 -11.08 -17.90 9.63
C GLY A 554 -9.80 -17.50 10.38
N ALA A 555 -9.79 -16.32 11.01
CA ALA A 555 -8.67 -15.88 11.83
C ALA A 555 -8.51 -16.74 13.10
N TYR A 556 -9.60 -17.05 13.82
CA TYR A 556 -9.56 -17.94 14.99
C TYR A 556 -9.28 -19.42 14.64
N LEU A 557 -9.78 -19.91 13.50
CA LEU A 557 -9.46 -21.24 12.96
C LEU A 557 -7.96 -21.37 12.65
N SER A 558 -7.31 -20.29 12.22
CA SER A 558 -5.87 -20.30 11.92
C SER A 558 -4.99 -20.47 13.17
N VAL A 559 -5.54 -20.27 14.37
CA VAL A 559 -4.89 -20.51 15.68
C VAL A 559 -5.56 -21.63 16.52
N ASP A 560 -6.46 -22.41 15.92
CA ASP A 560 -7.27 -23.47 16.54
C ASP A 560 -8.12 -23.04 17.75
N ASP A 561 -8.57 -21.80 17.82
CA ASP A 561 -9.48 -21.31 18.88
C ASP A 561 -10.95 -21.66 18.53
N LEU A 562 -11.25 -22.96 18.53
CA LEU A 562 -12.58 -23.48 18.16
C LEU A 562 -13.70 -23.00 19.09
N ASP A 563 -13.35 -22.68 20.34
CA ASP A 563 -14.30 -22.14 21.32
C ASP A 563 -14.78 -20.74 20.89
N SER A 564 -13.88 -19.89 20.40
CA SER A 564 -14.22 -18.61 19.80
C SER A 564 -14.99 -18.76 18.48
N VAL A 565 -14.60 -19.71 17.63
CA VAL A 565 -15.31 -20.00 16.36
C VAL A 565 -16.76 -20.39 16.64
N ARG A 566 -17.04 -21.29 17.58
CA ARG A 566 -18.40 -21.66 17.99
C ARG A 566 -19.19 -20.45 18.49
N ALA A 567 -18.61 -19.64 19.37
CA ALA A 567 -19.26 -18.44 19.91
C ALA A 567 -19.53 -17.35 18.85
N ILE A 568 -18.77 -17.30 17.76
CA ILE A 568 -19.02 -16.37 16.64
C ILE A 568 -20.03 -16.95 15.65
N ASN A 569 -20.15 -18.27 15.54
CA ASN A 569 -21.05 -18.97 14.63
C ASN A 569 -22.52 -19.04 15.12
N GLU A 570 -22.95 -18.15 16.03
CA GLU A 570 -24.35 -18.03 16.46
C GLU A 570 -24.96 -16.71 15.92
N PRO A 571 -26.01 -16.74 15.08
CA PRO A 571 -26.63 -17.92 14.45
C PRO A 571 -25.72 -18.54 13.35
N PRO A 572 -25.87 -19.85 13.05
CA PRO A 572 -24.98 -20.57 12.12
C PRO A 572 -24.82 -19.90 10.76
N THR A 573 -23.56 -19.75 10.36
CA THR A 573 -23.14 -19.46 8.99
C THR A 573 -22.81 -20.77 8.27
N PRO A 574 -22.97 -20.85 6.94
CA PRO A 574 -22.55 -22.03 6.18
C PRO A 574 -21.06 -22.34 6.35
N PHE A 575 -20.20 -21.32 6.27
CA PHE A 575 -18.75 -21.46 6.43
C PHE A 575 -18.38 -21.93 7.84
N GLY A 576 -18.87 -21.27 8.89
CA GLY A 576 -18.57 -21.66 10.27
C GLY A 576 -19.07 -23.07 10.62
N GLN A 577 -20.24 -23.48 10.12
CA GLN A 577 -20.76 -24.82 10.36
C GLN A 577 -19.93 -25.90 9.66
N LEU A 578 -19.60 -25.73 8.37
CA LEU A 578 -18.75 -26.68 7.65
C LEU A 578 -17.32 -26.73 8.22
N ALA A 579 -16.74 -25.59 8.60
CA ALA A 579 -15.40 -25.53 9.17
C ALA A 579 -15.30 -26.23 10.53
N LEU A 580 -16.32 -26.11 11.38
CA LEU A 580 -16.40 -26.83 12.65
C LEU A 580 -16.50 -28.35 12.43
N LEU A 581 -17.49 -28.80 11.65
CA LEU A 581 -17.68 -30.23 11.36
C LEU A 581 -16.44 -30.86 10.71
N TRP A 582 -15.83 -30.17 9.75
CA TRP A 582 -14.59 -30.63 9.11
C TRP A 582 -13.42 -30.72 10.11
N THR A 583 -13.27 -29.75 11.00
CA THR A 583 -12.20 -29.75 12.01
C THR A 583 -12.42 -30.81 13.10
N GLU A 584 -13.68 -31.14 13.39
CA GLU A 584 -14.08 -32.19 14.34
C GLU A 584 -14.03 -33.61 13.73
N GLY A 585 -13.86 -33.71 12.40
CA GLY A 585 -13.75 -34.99 11.67
C GLY A 585 -15.10 -35.55 11.18
N GLU A 586 -16.19 -34.79 11.34
CA GLU A 586 -17.56 -35.14 10.95
C GLU A 586 -17.81 -34.92 9.44
N ILE A 587 -16.92 -35.47 8.61
CA ILE A 587 -16.87 -35.27 7.15
C ILE A 587 -18.20 -35.65 6.48
N ALA A 588 -18.82 -36.76 6.89
CA ALA A 588 -20.10 -37.20 6.34
C ALA A 588 -21.24 -36.20 6.62
N GLN A 589 -21.30 -35.65 7.85
CA GLN A 589 -22.31 -34.64 8.21
C GLN A 589 -22.09 -33.34 7.43
N ALA A 590 -20.83 -32.92 7.26
CA ALA A 590 -20.48 -31.76 6.45
C ALA A 590 -20.84 -31.96 4.97
N ALA A 591 -20.59 -33.16 4.42
CA ALA A 591 -20.96 -33.51 3.05
C ALA A 591 -22.47 -33.56 2.83
N ASP A 592 -23.25 -34.08 3.79
CA ASP A 592 -24.72 -34.10 3.70
C ASP A 592 -25.33 -32.68 3.71
N LEU A 593 -24.75 -31.74 4.46
CA LEU A 593 -25.17 -30.32 4.41
C LEU A 593 -24.89 -29.68 3.04
N ILE A 594 -23.76 -30.01 2.41
CA ILE A 594 -23.43 -29.56 1.05
C ILE A 594 -24.39 -30.19 0.03
N TYR A 595 -24.55 -31.51 0.03
CA TYR A 595 -25.35 -32.24 -0.96
C TYR A 595 -26.86 -32.06 -0.82
N SER A 596 -27.37 -31.75 0.38
CA SER A 596 -28.80 -31.48 0.59
C SER A 596 -29.23 -30.11 0.05
N GLY A 597 -28.30 -29.25 -0.36
CA GLY A 597 -28.59 -27.88 -0.78
C GLY A 597 -29.00 -26.97 0.38
N ALA A 598 -28.63 -27.30 1.61
CA ALA A 598 -29.00 -26.54 2.82
C ALA A 598 -28.58 -25.06 2.77
N TYR A 599 -27.56 -24.74 1.97
CA TYR A 599 -27.05 -23.38 1.75
C TYR A 599 -27.32 -22.85 0.33
N GLY A 600 -28.35 -23.38 -0.35
CA GLY A 600 -28.73 -22.98 -1.70
C GLY A 600 -28.04 -23.80 -2.80
N SER A 601 -28.08 -23.27 -4.04
CA SER A 601 -27.47 -23.95 -5.19
C SER A 601 -25.94 -23.86 -5.15
N PRO A 602 -25.21 -24.82 -5.75
CA PRO A 602 -23.74 -24.84 -5.71
C PRO A 602 -23.09 -23.54 -6.23
N GLU A 603 -23.67 -22.93 -7.27
CA GLU A 603 -23.18 -21.70 -7.89
C GLU A 603 -23.30 -20.47 -6.96
N LYS A 604 -24.21 -20.52 -5.97
CA LYS A 604 -24.36 -19.48 -4.93
C LYS A 604 -23.55 -19.82 -3.68
N MET A 605 -23.59 -21.08 -3.26
CA MET A 605 -22.90 -21.57 -2.07
C MET A 605 -21.37 -21.43 -2.21
N PHE A 606 -20.77 -21.84 -3.33
CA PHE A 606 -19.31 -21.89 -3.41
C PHE A 606 -18.62 -20.51 -3.39
N PRO A 607 -19.11 -19.46 -4.07
CA PRO A 607 -18.54 -18.11 -3.93
C PRO A 607 -18.65 -17.52 -2.52
N GLU A 608 -19.64 -17.94 -1.73
CA GLU A 608 -19.88 -17.46 -0.35
C GLU A 608 -19.15 -18.29 0.71
N VAL A 609 -18.86 -19.58 0.43
CA VAL A 609 -18.43 -20.57 1.42
C VAL A 609 -17.08 -21.24 1.09
N SER A 610 -16.73 -21.36 -0.18
CA SER A 610 -15.52 -22.07 -0.66
C SER A 610 -14.25 -21.22 -0.58
N SER A 611 -14.14 -20.37 0.44
CA SER A 611 -12.87 -19.72 0.75
C SER A 611 -11.83 -20.81 1.07
N LEU A 612 -10.75 -20.85 0.28
CA LEU A 612 -9.64 -21.81 0.37
C LEU A 612 -9.98 -23.29 0.14
N GLY A 613 -11.07 -23.59 -0.57
CA GLY A 613 -11.36 -24.95 -1.05
C GLY A 613 -11.78 -25.97 0.01
N LEU A 614 -12.22 -25.50 1.19
CA LEU A 614 -12.80 -26.35 2.24
C LEU A 614 -13.95 -27.24 1.71
N VAL A 615 -14.83 -26.68 0.87
CA VAL A 615 -15.99 -27.40 0.32
C VAL A 615 -15.54 -28.52 -0.63
N SER A 616 -14.63 -28.24 -1.57
CA SER A 616 -14.10 -29.27 -2.48
C SER A 616 -13.29 -30.34 -1.75
N GLN A 617 -12.64 -29.97 -0.63
CA GLN A 617 -11.93 -30.93 0.23
C GLN A 617 -12.87 -31.84 1.02
N ILE A 618 -13.97 -31.33 1.59
CA ILE A 618 -15.00 -32.16 2.23
C ILE A 618 -15.57 -33.16 1.22
N VAL A 619 -15.91 -32.68 0.01
CA VAL A 619 -16.44 -33.51 -1.09
C VAL A 619 -15.44 -34.58 -1.52
N LEU A 620 -14.16 -34.22 -1.70
CA LEU A 620 -13.07 -35.17 -2.00
C LEU A 620 -12.90 -36.22 -0.91
N GLN A 621 -12.85 -35.81 0.37
CA GLN A 621 -12.65 -36.71 1.50
C GLN A 621 -13.82 -37.68 1.67
N GLN A 622 -15.06 -37.21 1.51
CA GLN A 622 -16.26 -38.06 1.53
C GLN A 622 -16.24 -39.07 0.39
N ALA A 623 -15.99 -38.62 -0.85
CA ALA A 623 -16.01 -39.47 -2.04
C ALA A 623 -14.91 -40.55 -2.02
N LEU A 624 -13.74 -40.26 -1.44
CA LEU A 624 -12.69 -41.27 -1.22
C LEU A 624 -13.07 -42.30 -0.15
N ALA A 625 -13.95 -41.95 0.80
CA ALA A 625 -14.41 -42.84 1.86
C ALA A 625 -15.56 -43.75 1.40
N ASP A 626 -16.58 -43.22 0.72
CA ASP A 626 -17.75 -43.97 0.26
C ASP A 626 -17.62 -44.54 -1.17
N ARG A 627 -16.66 -44.02 -1.96
CA ARG A 627 -16.41 -44.32 -3.38
C ARG A 627 -17.51 -43.86 -4.35
N ASP A 628 -18.39 -42.95 -3.94
CA ASP A 628 -19.36 -42.30 -4.84
C ASP A 628 -18.76 -41.10 -5.56
N TYR A 629 -17.81 -41.39 -6.47
CA TYR A 629 -17.19 -40.37 -7.31
C TYR A 629 -18.19 -39.72 -8.27
N THR A 630 -19.28 -40.40 -8.63
CA THR A 630 -20.29 -39.88 -9.56
C THR A 630 -20.99 -38.66 -8.96
N ARG A 631 -21.44 -38.76 -7.71
CA ARG A 631 -22.08 -37.66 -6.98
C ARG A 631 -21.13 -36.49 -6.74
N ALA A 632 -19.88 -36.78 -6.38
CA ALA A 632 -18.84 -35.76 -6.15
C ALA A 632 -18.46 -34.99 -7.43
N LEU A 633 -18.23 -35.71 -8.53
CA LEU A 633 -17.92 -35.10 -9.83
C LEU A 633 -19.12 -34.30 -10.37
N ALA A 634 -20.36 -34.78 -10.20
CA ALA A 634 -21.55 -34.05 -10.61
C ALA A 634 -21.69 -32.70 -9.88
N LEU A 635 -21.37 -32.65 -8.58
CA LEU A 635 -21.38 -31.40 -7.82
C LEU A 635 -20.25 -30.45 -8.25
N LEU A 636 -19.00 -30.93 -8.26
CA LEU A 636 -17.85 -30.05 -8.52
C LEU A 636 -17.74 -29.59 -9.98
N SER A 637 -18.19 -30.40 -10.95
CA SER A 637 -18.15 -30.00 -12.38
C SER A 637 -19.14 -28.88 -12.72
N VAL A 638 -20.18 -28.67 -11.90
CA VAL A 638 -21.13 -27.54 -12.06
C VAL A 638 -20.48 -26.23 -11.61
N VAL A 639 -19.68 -26.26 -10.54
CA VAL A 639 -19.04 -25.08 -9.94
C VAL A 639 -17.71 -24.75 -10.60
N PHE A 640 -16.95 -25.79 -10.93
CA PHE A 640 -15.62 -25.72 -11.54
C PHE A 640 -15.69 -26.37 -12.93
N PRO A 641 -16.37 -25.71 -13.91
CA PRO A 641 -16.58 -26.27 -15.23
C PRO A 641 -15.23 -26.47 -15.93
N PHE A 642 -14.87 -27.74 -16.11
CA PHE A 642 -13.68 -28.13 -16.88
C PHE A 642 -14.06 -28.35 -18.34
N THR A 643 -13.82 -27.32 -19.15
CA THR A 643 -13.80 -27.41 -20.63
C THR A 643 -12.35 -27.55 -21.13
N ASP A 644 -12.10 -27.42 -22.44
CA ASP A 644 -10.74 -27.51 -22.99
C ASP A 644 -9.78 -26.41 -22.47
N ASP A 645 -10.32 -25.31 -21.94
CA ASP A 645 -9.58 -24.24 -21.25
C ASP A 645 -10.06 -24.07 -19.80
N LEU A 646 -9.14 -23.74 -18.87
CA LEU A 646 -9.50 -23.21 -17.54
C LEU A 646 -10.05 -21.77 -17.68
N PRO A 647 -11.12 -21.40 -16.95
CA PRO A 647 -11.64 -20.03 -16.97
C PRO A 647 -10.57 -18.98 -16.59
N PRO A 648 -10.59 -17.78 -17.21
CA PRO A 648 -9.53 -16.77 -17.05
C PRO A 648 -9.48 -16.13 -15.66
N ASP A 649 -10.51 -16.34 -14.83
CA ASP A 649 -10.61 -15.87 -13.46
C ASP A 649 -10.13 -16.90 -12.42
N VAL A 650 -9.65 -18.07 -12.84
CA VAL A 650 -9.04 -19.09 -11.96
C VAL A 650 -7.65 -18.63 -11.51
N ILE A 651 -7.62 -17.88 -10.41
CA ILE A 651 -6.40 -17.41 -9.76
C ILE A 651 -6.36 -17.81 -8.28
N GLY A 652 -5.16 -17.93 -7.74
CA GLY A 652 -4.93 -18.19 -6.32
C GLY A 652 -5.69 -19.42 -5.80
N LEU A 653 -6.57 -19.20 -4.84
CA LEU A 653 -7.23 -20.25 -4.06
C LEU A 653 -8.08 -21.21 -4.90
N ARG A 654 -8.68 -20.74 -6.01
CA ARG A 654 -9.50 -21.59 -6.89
C ARG A 654 -8.68 -22.68 -7.60
N LEU A 655 -7.36 -22.53 -7.73
CA LEU A 655 -6.48 -23.60 -8.22
C LEU A 655 -6.43 -24.80 -7.26
N GLY A 656 -6.62 -24.58 -5.95
CA GLY A 656 -6.74 -25.66 -4.96
C GLY A 656 -7.99 -26.52 -5.18
N ASP A 657 -9.10 -25.91 -5.57
CA ASP A 657 -10.33 -26.62 -5.91
C ASP A 657 -10.14 -27.52 -7.15
N TYR A 658 -9.46 -27.02 -8.19
CA TYR A 658 -9.11 -27.83 -9.36
C TYR A 658 -8.11 -28.95 -9.05
N ALA A 659 -7.21 -28.76 -8.09
CA ALA A 659 -6.34 -29.84 -7.60
C ALA A 659 -7.13 -30.95 -6.86
N ASN A 660 -8.20 -30.59 -6.13
CA ASN A 660 -9.12 -31.56 -5.53
C ASN A 660 -9.97 -32.27 -6.60
N LEU A 661 -10.44 -31.55 -7.62
CA LEU A 661 -11.15 -32.14 -8.78
C LEU A 661 -10.25 -33.13 -9.55
N LYS A 662 -8.97 -32.80 -9.76
CA LYS A 662 -7.99 -33.69 -10.41
C LYS A 662 -7.82 -35.01 -9.64
N GLN A 663 -7.76 -34.96 -8.31
CA GLN A 663 -7.70 -36.17 -7.46
C GLN A 663 -8.95 -37.05 -7.63
N LEU A 664 -10.15 -36.46 -7.73
CA LEU A 664 -11.39 -37.20 -8.00
C LEU A 664 -11.42 -37.83 -9.39
N LEU A 665 -10.95 -37.12 -10.41
CA LEU A 665 -10.88 -37.65 -11.77
C LEU A 665 -9.96 -38.88 -11.84
N ASP A 666 -8.77 -38.83 -11.22
CA ASP A 666 -7.89 -40.01 -11.10
C ASP A 666 -8.58 -41.16 -10.34
N ALA A 667 -9.22 -40.87 -9.19
CA ALA A 667 -9.89 -41.88 -8.37
C ALA A 667 -11.09 -42.55 -9.06
N SER A 668 -11.77 -41.81 -9.94
CA SER A 668 -12.85 -42.32 -10.81
C SER A 668 -12.35 -43.09 -12.05
N GLY A 669 -11.05 -43.02 -12.36
CA GLY A 669 -10.43 -43.63 -13.53
C GLY A 669 -10.37 -42.75 -14.79
N ASP A 670 -10.85 -41.51 -14.74
CA ASP A 670 -10.81 -40.53 -15.84
C ASP A 670 -9.44 -39.83 -15.94
N THR A 671 -8.41 -40.65 -16.05
CA THR A 671 -6.98 -40.25 -16.04
C THR A 671 -6.60 -39.32 -17.19
N GLU A 672 -7.32 -39.38 -18.32
CA GLU A 672 -7.09 -38.50 -19.46
C GLU A 672 -7.49 -37.05 -19.14
N LYS A 673 -8.70 -36.83 -18.59
CA LYS A 673 -9.11 -35.50 -18.12
C LYS A 673 -8.28 -35.03 -16.94
N ALA A 674 -7.93 -35.93 -16.02
CA ALA A 674 -7.09 -35.59 -14.87
C ALA A 674 -5.68 -35.11 -15.29
N SER A 675 -5.12 -35.66 -16.36
CA SER A 675 -3.83 -35.25 -16.93
C SER A 675 -3.95 -33.91 -17.65
N ARG A 676 -4.96 -33.74 -18.52
CA ARG A 676 -5.24 -32.45 -19.21
C ARG A 676 -5.48 -31.30 -18.22
N LEU A 677 -6.22 -31.55 -17.14
CA LEU A 677 -6.46 -30.56 -16.09
C LEU A 677 -5.16 -30.17 -15.37
N GLN A 678 -4.27 -31.13 -15.09
CA GLN A 678 -2.96 -30.84 -14.50
C GLN A 678 -2.08 -29.99 -15.42
N GLU A 679 -1.91 -30.37 -16.69
CA GLU A 679 -1.14 -29.60 -17.67
C GLU A 679 -1.63 -28.15 -17.75
N ARG A 680 -2.96 -27.95 -17.72
CA ARG A 680 -3.54 -26.62 -17.80
C ARG A 680 -3.36 -25.80 -16.52
N MET A 681 -3.42 -26.42 -15.34
CA MET A 681 -3.08 -25.76 -14.07
C MET A 681 -1.60 -25.34 -14.04
N GLU A 682 -0.69 -26.21 -14.49
CA GLU A 682 0.75 -25.91 -14.53
C GLU A 682 1.07 -24.76 -15.50
N ALA A 683 0.48 -24.76 -16.70
CA ALA A 683 0.61 -23.67 -17.66
C ALA A 683 0.09 -22.33 -17.11
N LEU A 684 -1.08 -22.35 -16.43
CA LEU A 684 -1.68 -21.16 -15.83
C LEU A 684 -0.85 -20.62 -14.66
N MET A 685 -0.37 -21.49 -13.76
CA MET A 685 0.54 -21.09 -12.67
C MET A 685 1.83 -20.46 -13.22
N GLY A 686 2.42 -21.01 -14.29
CA GLY A 686 3.60 -20.42 -14.94
C GLY A 686 3.35 -19.02 -15.51
N GLN A 687 2.19 -18.77 -16.13
CA GLN A 687 1.79 -17.44 -16.59
C GLN A 687 1.56 -16.46 -15.43
N LEU A 688 0.92 -16.92 -14.36
CA LEU A 688 0.64 -16.11 -13.17
C LEU A 688 1.91 -15.80 -12.36
N GLU A 689 2.90 -16.69 -12.33
CA GLU A 689 4.21 -16.46 -11.68
C GLU A 689 5.00 -15.33 -12.37
N LEU A 690 4.93 -15.25 -13.71
CA LEU A 690 5.53 -14.16 -14.48
C LEU A 690 4.83 -12.82 -14.23
N ARG A 691 3.49 -12.82 -14.16
CA ARG A 691 2.66 -11.61 -14.00
C ARG A 691 2.60 -11.11 -12.55
N PHE A 692 2.61 -12.03 -11.59
CA PHE A 692 2.43 -11.75 -10.17
C PHE A 692 3.43 -12.55 -9.30
N PRO A 693 4.74 -12.23 -9.33
CA PRO A 693 5.78 -13.04 -8.67
C PRO A 693 5.55 -13.26 -7.17
N ARG A 694 4.85 -12.35 -6.49
CA ARG A 694 4.53 -12.45 -5.05
C ARG A 694 3.34 -13.35 -4.72
N HIS A 695 2.53 -13.74 -5.71
CA HIS A 695 1.45 -14.70 -5.54
C HIS A 695 1.93 -16.17 -5.69
N ALA A 696 3.20 -16.40 -6.04
CA ALA A 696 3.80 -17.72 -6.21
C ALA A 696 3.61 -18.67 -5.00
N ILE A 697 3.45 -18.13 -3.79
CA ILE A 697 3.24 -18.91 -2.56
C ILE A 697 1.96 -19.78 -2.63
N ILE A 698 0.87 -19.28 -3.24
CA ILE A 698 -0.36 -20.09 -3.42
C ILE A 698 -0.14 -21.16 -4.50
N HIS A 699 0.63 -20.85 -5.54
CA HIS A 699 0.99 -21.83 -6.56
C HIS A 699 1.90 -22.93 -5.98
N ASP A 700 2.80 -22.61 -5.04
CA ASP A 700 3.59 -23.60 -4.31
C ASP A 700 2.72 -24.54 -3.45
N GLN A 701 1.60 -24.07 -2.89
CA GLN A 701 0.62 -24.94 -2.21
C GLN A 701 -0.03 -25.93 -3.18
N VAL A 702 -0.51 -25.45 -4.33
CA VAL A 702 -1.14 -26.28 -5.37
C VAL A 702 -0.14 -27.26 -5.97
N ARG A 703 1.06 -26.79 -6.28
CA ARG A 703 2.18 -27.59 -6.80
C ARG A 703 2.58 -28.68 -5.81
N ALA A 704 2.59 -28.40 -4.50
CA ALA A 704 2.81 -29.42 -3.48
C ALA A 704 1.74 -30.53 -3.50
N ILE A 705 0.46 -30.18 -3.64
CA ILE A 705 -0.65 -31.17 -3.75
C ILE A 705 -0.45 -32.04 -4.99
N LEU A 706 -0.20 -31.43 -6.16
CA LEU A 706 -0.02 -32.15 -7.43
C LEU A 706 1.20 -33.08 -7.40
N LEU A 707 2.33 -32.61 -6.85
CA LEU A 707 3.55 -33.41 -6.73
C LEU A 707 3.40 -34.56 -5.72
N ALA A 708 2.75 -34.34 -4.58
CA ALA A 708 2.51 -35.38 -3.59
C ALA A 708 1.60 -36.49 -4.13
N HIS A 709 0.51 -36.09 -4.81
CA HIS A 709 -0.41 -37.02 -5.47
C HIS A 709 0.27 -37.83 -6.60
N ALA A 710 1.22 -37.22 -7.31
CA ALA A 710 2.07 -37.90 -8.30
C ALA A 710 3.21 -38.76 -7.69
N GLY A 711 3.30 -38.88 -6.36
CA GLY A 711 4.35 -39.64 -5.67
C GLY A 711 5.74 -38.97 -5.68
N ARG A 712 5.84 -37.70 -6.05
CA ARG A 712 7.10 -36.92 -6.09
C ARG A 712 7.36 -36.25 -4.74
N GLU A 713 7.52 -37.07 -3.71
CA GLU A 713 7.56 -36.63 -2.30
C GLU A 713 8.61 -35.55 -2.01
N ALA A 714 9.83 -35.69 -2.55
CA ALA A 714 10.91 -34.72 -2.32
C ALA A 714 10.60 -33.34 -2.94
N ASP A 715 10.03 -33.30 -4.13
CA ASP A 715 9.63 -32.04 -4.79
C ASP A 715 8.42 -31.40 -4.11
N ALA A 716 7.51 -32.23 -3.59
CA ALA A 716 6.38 -31.80 -2.78
C ALA A 716 6.84 -31.20 -1.44
N CYS A 717 7.81 -31.82 -0.74
CA CYS A 717 8.46 -31.25 0.45
C CYS A 717 9.02 -29.84 0.15
N ALA A 718 9.82 -29.70 -0.91
CA ALA A 718 10.43 -28.42 -1.28
C ALA A 718 9.39 -27.34 -1.62
N SER A 719 8.25 -27.73 -2.18
CA SER A 719 7.15 -26.82 -2.50
C SER A 719 6.35 -26.42 -1.25
N LEU A 720 6.12 -27.35 -0.32
CA LEU A 720 5.56 -27.03 1.01
C LEU A 720 6.47 -26.09 1.81
N GLU A 721 7.79 -26.30 1.77
CA GLU A 721 8.73 -25.43 2.49
C GLU A 721 8.66 -23.97 2.03
N ARG A 722 8.55 -23.73 0.72
CA ARG A 722 8.33 -22.39 0.15
C ARG A 722 6.94 -21.84 0.50
N ALA A 723 5.89 -22.64 0.37
CA ALA A 723 4.50 -22.26 0.68
C ALA A 723 4.29 -21.79 2.13
N PHE A 724 5.11 -22.28 3.05
CA PHE A 724 5.07 -21.96 4.49
C PHE A 724 6.22 -21.05 4.95
N SER A 725 6.87 -20.34 4.03
CA SER A 725 7.94 -19.38 4.34
C SER A 725 7.48 -17.93 4.13
N PRO A 726 7.86 -16.98 5.01
CA PRO A 726 8.56 -17.17 6.29
C PRO A 726 7.64 -17.71 7.41
N ALA A 727 6.31 -17.65 7.22
CA ALA A 727 5.30 -18.00 8.21
C ALA A 727 4.19 -18.89 7.61
N PRO A 728 3.41 -19.61 8.45
CA PRO A 728 2.23 -20.33 8.00
C PRO A 728 1.17 -19.38 7.43
N ARG A 729 0.44 -19.84 6.41
CA ARG A 729 -0.67 -19.10 5.82
C ARG A 729 -2.00 -19.47 6.51
N PRO A 730 -3.07 -18.65 6.38
CA PRO A 730 -4.40 -19.00 6.87
C PRO A 730 -4.84 -20.36 6.34
N PHE A 731 -5.65 -21.08 7.12
CA PHE A 731 -6.18 -22.40 6.74
C PHE A 731 -5.09 -23.45 6.41
N TRP A 732 -3.89 -23.31 6.97
CA TRP A 732 -2.83 -24.33 6.89
C TRP A 732 -3.31 -25.75 7.20
N ARG A 733 -4.31 -25.90 8.08
CA ARG A 733 -4.99 -27.18 8.36
C ARG A 733 -5.61 -27.82 7.12
N VAL A 734 -6.32 -27.04 6.30
CA VAL A 734 -7.01 -27.50 5.09
C VAL A 734 -5.97 -28.12 4.15
N LEU A 735 -4.90 -27.35 3.86
CA LEU A 735 -3.76 -27.80 3.06
C LEU A 735 -3.09 -29.07 3.60
N LEU A 736 -2.63 -29.08 4.87
CA LEU A 736 -1.96 -30.26 5.45
C LEU A 736 -2.93 -31.44 5.71
N GLY A 737 -4.24 -31.18 5.70
CA GLY A 737 -5.30 -32.18 5.76
C GLY A 737 -5.60 -32.83 4.41
N ASN A 738 -5.08 -32.30 3.30
CA ASN A 738 -5.40 -32.78 1.96
C ASN A 738 -5.01 -34.27 1.76
N PRO A 739 -5.87 -35.11 1.14
CA PRO A 739 -5.60 -36.53 0.92
C PRO A 739 -4.30 -36.83 0.14
N ALA A 740 -3.87 -35.94 -0.76
CA ALA A 740 -2.62 -36.09 -1.51
C ALA A 740 -1.39 -36.31 -0.61
N PHE A 741 -1.38 -35.76 0.60
CA PHE A 741 -0.27 -35.89 1.54
C PHE A 741 -0.31 -37.16 2.40
N ASN A 742 -1.31 -38.04 2.24
CA ASN A 742 -1.51 -39.21 3.12
C ASN A 742 -0.27 -40.12 3.22
N ASN A 743 0.40 -40.40 2.10
CA ASN A 743 1.62 -41.21 2.08
C ASN A 743 2.82 -40.48 2.72
N MET A 744 2.83 -39.15 2.65
CA MET A 744 3.91 -38.29 3.17
C MET A 744 3.77 -37.93 4.66
N ARG A 745 2.67 -38.30 5.35
CA ARG A 745 2.42 -37.88 6.75
C ARG A 745 3.50 -38.31 7.75
N SER A 746 4.24 -39.39 7.43
CA SER A 746 5.37 -39.91 8.20
C SER A 746 6.74 -39.41 7.70
N ALA A 747 6.79 -38.70 6.57
CA ALA A 747 8.04 -38.19 6.00
C ALA A 747 8.65 -37.11 6.92
N PRO A 748 9.98 -37.10 7.14
CA PRO A 748 10.63 -36.14 8.01
C PRO A 748 10.31 -34.68 7.68
N CYS A 749 10.27 -34.31 6.38
CA CYS A 749 9.94 -32.96 5.94
C CYS A 749 8.56 -32.50 6.44
N PHE A 750 7.56 -33.40 6.39
CA PHE A 750 6.18 -33.11 6.75
C PHE A 750 6.02 -32.98 8.26
N LEU A 751 6.71 -33.84 9.02
CA LEU A 751 6.75 -33.76 10.49
C LEU A 751 7.44 -32.47 10.97
N THR A 752 8.60 -32.11 10.40
CA THR A 752 9.31 -30.86 10.71
C THR A 752 8.47 -29.63 10.35
N LEU A 753 7.80 -29.63 9.19
CA LEU A 753 6.89 -28.57 8.80
C LEU A 753 5.73 -28.42 9.79
N ARG A 754 5.06 -29.52 10.15
CA ARG A 754 3.92 -29.51 11.06
C ARG A 754 4.32 -28.98 12.44
N ALA A 755 5.46 -29.43 12.97
CA ALA A 755 6.01 -28.93 14.23
C ALA A 755 6.31 -27.41 14.19
N ARG A 756 6.85 -26.90 13.07
CA ARG A 756 7.07 -25.44 12.87
C ARG A 756 5.75 -24.66 12.89
N VAL A 757 4.72 -25.18 12.26
CA VAL A 757 3.38 -24.57 12.24
C VAL A 757 2.75 -24.60 13.63
N GLU A 758 2.81 -25.73 14.35
CA GLU A 758 2.32 -25.87 15.73
C GLU A 758 2.98 -24.87 16.69
N VAL A 759 4.30 -24.67 16.59
CA VAL A 759 5.04 -23.68 17.39
C VAL A 759 4.59 -22.24 17.08
N HIS A 760 4.44 -21.89 15.79
CA HIS A 760 3.95 -20.57 15.38
C HIS A 760 2.54 -20.30 15.89
N VAL A 761 1.63 -21.26 15.70
CA VAL A 761 0.24 -21.18 16.17
C VAL A 761 0.14 -21.04 17.69
N ALA A 762 0.99 -21.73 18.45
CA ALA A 762 1.06 -21.59 19.91
C ALA A 762 1.48 -20.17 20.33
N ALA A 763 2.46 -19.57 19.65
CA ALA A 763 2.90 -18.20 19.92
C ALA A 763 1.81 -17.16 19.61
N GLU A 764 1.14 -17.28 18.45
CA GLU A 764 0.02 -16.39 18.08
C GLU A 764 -1.16 -16.53 19.05
N ARG A 765 -1.44 -17.74 19.56
CA ARG A 765 -2.49 -17.96 20.58
C ARG A 765 -2.14 -17.29 21.92
N GLU A 766 -0.90 -17.36 22.39
CA GLU A 766 -0.49 -16.64 23.60
C GLU A 766 -0.60 -15.12 23.42
N ALA A 767 -0.25 -14.59 22.24
CA ALA A 767 -0.45 -13.18 21.92
C ALA A 767 -1.93 -12.76 21.99
N ILE A 768 -2.85 -13.61 21.52
CA ILE A 768 -4.30 -13.43 21.67
C ILE A 768 -4.71 -13.41 23.16
N GLU A 769 -4.22 -14.33 23.99
CA GLU A 769 -4.50 -14.33 25.43
C GLU A 769 -3.90 -13.13 26.17
N VAL A 770 -2.76 -12.60 25.73
CA VAL A 770 -2.23 -11.30 26.21
C VAL A 770 -3.18 -10.16 25.85
N MET A 771 -3.73 -10.15 24.63
CA MET A 771 -4.68 -9.12 24.18
C MET A 771 -6.03 -9.21 24.89
N ARG A 772 -6.54 -10.42 25.18
CA ARG A 772 -7.73 -10.64 26.02
C ARG A 772 -7.54 -10.08 27.43
N ARG A 773 -6.44 -10.46 28.10
CA ARG A 773 -6.07 -9.93 29.44
C ARG A 773 -5.92 -8.41 29.46
N ALA A 774 -5.49 -7.81 28.36
CA ALA A 774 -5.38 -6.36 28.20
C ALA A 774 -6.68 -5.65 27.77
N GLY A 775 -7.80 -6.37 27.64
CA GLY A 775 -9.09 -5.82 27.19
C GLY A 775 -9.11 -5.32 25.75
N LYS A 776 -8.14 -5.71 24.92
CA LYS A 776 -8.00 -5.25 23.52
C LYS A 776 -8.90 -6.00 22.53
N ILE A 777 -9.35 -7.20 22.91
CA ILE A 777 -10.30 -8.06 22.19
C ILE A 777 -11.21 -8.73 23.21
N PRO A 778 -12.46 -9.10 22.85
CA PRO A 778 -13.40 -9.69 23.80
C PRO A 778 -12.97 -11.08 24.30
N GLU A 779 -13.34 -11.40 25.54
CA GLU A 779 -13.39 -12.80 25.99
C GLU A 779 -14.62 -13.47 25.36
N ARG A 780 -14.41 -14.46 24.49
CA ARG A 780 -15.47 -15.25 23.85
C ARG A 780 -15.88 -16.41 24.77
N ALA A 781 -17.18 -16.69 24.86
CA ALA A 781 -17.75 -17.62 25.82
C ALA A 781 -17.31 -19.08 25.54
N GLY A 782 -16.24 -19.50 26.23
CA GLY A 782 -15.64 -20.83 26.14
C GLY A 782 -14.29 -20.90 26.84
N THR A 783 -13.50 -19.81 26.78
CA THR A 783 -12.27 -19.67 27.58
C THR A 783 -12.53 -19.54 29.08
N GLN A 784 -13.70 -19.02 29.49
CA GLN A 784 -14.07 -18.87 30.90
C GLN A 784 -14.16 -20.21 31.65
N ARG A 785 -14.76 -21.26 31.08
CA ARG A 785 -14.84 -22.60 31.73
C ARG A 785 -13.46 -23.15 32.07
N LYS A 786 -12.49 -23.00 31.17
CA LYS A 786 -11.09 -23.42 31.40
C LYS A 786 -10.37 -22.61 32.48
N ARG A 787 -10.80 -21.38 32.81
CA ARG A 787 -10.24 -20.61 33.94
C ARG A 787 -10.87 -21.00 35.27
N GLU A 788 -12.15 -21.33 35.29
CA GLU A 788 -12.83 -21.84 36.50
C GLU A 788 -12.31 -23.24 36.87
N ASP A 789 -12.08 -24.12 35.90
CA ASP A 789 -11.51 -25.46 36.10
C ASP A 789 -9.99 -25.46 36.41
N ALA A 790 -9.28 -24.34 36.21
CA ALA A 790 -7.83 -24.22 36.41
C ALA A 790 -7.44 -23.43 37.68
N ALA A 791 -8.40 -22.99 38.48
CA ALA A 791 -8.13 -22.43 39.80
C ALA A 791 -7.68 -23.55 40.75
N PRO A 792 -6.48 -23.48 41.37
CA PRO A 792 -6.07 -24.47 42.35
C PRO A 792 -6.99 -24.41 43.58
N SER A 793 -7.48 -25.58 43.99
CA SER A 793 -8.36 -25.78 45.15
C SER A 793 -7.64 -25.59 46.49
#